data_AF-A0A9E6CQ18-F1
#
_entry.id   AF-A0A9E6CQ18-F1
#
_cell.length_a   1.000
_cell.length_b   1.000
_cell.length_c   1.000
_cell.angle_alpha   90.00
_cell.angle_beta   90.00
_cell.angle_gamma   90.00
#
_symmetry.space_group_name_H-M   'P 1'
#
loop_
_entity.id
_entity.type
_entity.pdbx_description
1 polymer ?
#
loop_
_entity_poly.entity_id
_entity_poly.type
_entity_poly.pdbx_seq_one_letter_code
_entity_poly.pdbx_strand_id
1 'polypeptide(L)'
;IHFLRKQSHVESSNLIIDFMEATLDFWKTGDKGLIEPFIPPNIFVQIDAKGPYIDGVHRAMSFLNTQGLSLPQDLITIKEEQVKHLLEGISGVSEIDLERVCLAISFYKLLYQKYYFDFVEFDKYIAPLQAEAFPDLDRLQAALAEPDLKKKLYGLLDYLEQLKDLILSDRSYEIKEDIYQKRHFTVDIPSMYGSYHEMKFDALGLTFRIESMVNVLLEELVEDIDLSLITKATFFQIYHRLQLFDKALKLDGISMVEIERQLELLGHSLELKGFSFTQYLDIFKGFVRAVKNIINDHFHNIHAENLTRILSQIEVDQILPKYLPQGGSFDHEKLMHRVTEIFFRERIALSLGLQQLDRFLSRILQTLFHQADKLPGNKLQLLLNYDPQRIMTSLDHPGAWVADIIHLGSKGHNMIKLKSYGLPVPPGFIITTEAFRYREIIDSYPPAEQNFKEQIARHIARLEKLAGKDFGNPKNPMLFSVRSGSAISQPGMMDTFLNVGINEEIAAGIAARTGNTWFAWDSYRRFLQGYGMSFGLERDVFDAIISEFKQQAGIPFKKGFSGRQMQQVALSYKARIKDEGIEIIENPFDQLLTAIKKVFESWQSSKAKTYRSIMGISDDWGTAVTVQEMVFGNISQQSGTGVFFTHNPRWAGDILKLWGDFTLENQGEDVVSGLVKTLPISVMQQEVEMRDTEIILETHFPEIYMTMKAWAQELIYEKGWSPQEIEFTFESPVKKDLYLLQGRDMSMRERKKVFTFDLDGKTKENLLGHGIGVSGGAMSGRIVFSLQEIDKWRTEEPDTSLILVRGDTVPDDIREIYAADGLLTARGGVTSHAAVVAHRLGKTCVVGCGNLICNEAAKNCTFDQVLFKSGDHLSIDGREGSVYRGLMRINPA
;
A
#
# COMPACT_ATOMS: atom_id res chain seq x y z
N ILE A 1 -42.78 -3.10 39.40
CA ILE A 1 -43.33 -1.90 38.72
C ILE A 1 -43.91 -0.86 39.68
N HIS A 2 -45.00 -1.12 40.42
CA HIS A 2 -45.64 -0.07 41.26
C HIS A 2 -44.69 0.54 42.30
N PHE A 3 -43.94 -0.32 43.00
CA PHE A 3 -42.96 0.11 43.99
C PHE A 3 -41.82 0.90 43.35
N LEU A 4 -41.21 0.39 42.27
CA LEU A 4 -40.21 1.11 41.47
C LEU A 4 -40.69 2.50 41.01
N ARG A 5 -41.93 2.61 40.50
CA ARG A 5 -42.52 3.89 40.12
C ARG A 5 -42.64 4.84 41.32
N LYS A 6 -43.08 4.32 42.47
CA LYS A 6 -43.21 5.12 43.69
C LYS A 6 -41.85 5.56 44.21
N GLN A 7 -40.85 4.68 44.20
CA GLN A 7 -39.50 5.04 44.61
C GLN A 7 -38.87 6.07 43.68
N SER A 8 -38.96 5.90 42.37
CA SER A 8 -38.47 6.89 41.41
C SER A 8 -39.11 8.28 41.58
N HIS A 9 -40.35 8.32 42.05
CA HIS A 9 -41.06 9.59 42.28
C HIS A 9 -40.70 10.23 43.63
N VAL A 10 -40.45 9.42 44.67
CA VAL A 10 -40.20 9.93 46.04
C VAL A 10 -38.72 10.19 46.27
N GLU A 11 -37.86 9.37 45.67
CA GLU A 11 -36.43 9.35 45.88
C GLU A 11 -35.72 9.90 44.65
N SER A 12 -35.26 11.15 44.73
CA SER A 12 -34.47 11.80 43.66
C SER A 12 -32.99 11.39 43.73
N SER A 13 -32.72 10.10 43.81
CA SER A 13 -31.37 9.52 43.92
C SER A 13 -31.01 8.66 42.72
N ASN A 14 -29.73 8.58 42.38
CA ASN A 14 -29.22 7.68 41.33
C ASN A 14 -29.32 6.19 41.71
N LEU A 15 -29.52 5.85 42.99
CA LEU A 15 -29.77 4.48 43.48
C LEU A 15 -30.99 3.81 42.80
N ILE A 16 -31.89 4.60 42.22
CA ILE A 16 -33.02 4.10 41.46
C ILE A 16 -32.59 3.34 40.20
N ILE A 17 -31.40 3.63 39.66
CA ILE A 17 -30.85 2.97 38.49
C ILE A 17 -30.48 1.53 38.85
N ASP A 18 -29.76 1.32 39.95
CA ASP A 18 -29.44 -0.03 40.44
C ASP A 18 -30.71 -0.86 40.70
N PHE A 19 -31.76 -0.23 41.23
CA PHE A 19 -33.05 -0.90 41.42
C PHE A 19 -33.76 -1.20 40.07
N MET A 20 -33.62 -0.32 39.08
CA MET A 20 -34.15 -0.53 37.74
C MET A 20 -33.42 -1.66 37.02
N GLU A 21 -32.08 -1.71 37.10
CA GLU A 21 -31.24 -2.78 36.56
C GLU A 21 -31.60 -4.12 37.21
N ALA A 22 -31.68 -4.17 38.55
CA ALA A 22 -32.13 -5.36 39.27
C ALA A 22 -33.55 -5.80 38.85
N THR A 23 -34.43 -4.86 38.52
CA THR A 23 -35.79 -5.16 38.01
C THR A 23 -35.73 -5.77 36.61
N LEU A 24 -34.90 -5.24 35.70
CA LEU A 24 -34.70 -5.76 34.35
C LEU A 24 -34.03 -7.14 34.38
N ASP A 25 -33.06 -7.34 35.28
CA ASP A 25 -32.41 -8.63 35.49
C ASP A 25 -33.34 -9.66 36.11
N PHE A 26 -34.22 -9.25 37.03
CA PHE A 26 -35.30 -10.10 37.51
C PHE A 26 -36.22 -10.52 36.36
N TRP A 27 -36.60 -9.61 35.45
CA TRP A 27 -37.38 -9.98 34.27
C TRP A 27 -36.61 -10.92 33.34
N LYS A 28 -35.30 -10.72 33.17
CA LYS A 28 -34.45 -11.59 32.35
C LYS A 28 -34.30 -13.00 32.92
N THR A 29 -34.09 -13.13 34.23
CA THR A 29 -33.70 -14.39 34.88
C THR A 29 -34.85 -15.12 35.57
N GLY A 30 -35.91 -14.40 35.95
CA GLY A 30 -36.96 -14.88 36.85
C GLY A 30 -36.52 -14.99 38.32
N ASP A 31 -35.28 -14.61 38.65
CA ASP A 31 -34.77 -14.67 40.02
C ASP A 31 -35.13 -13.40 40.80
N LYS A 32 -36.12 -13.52 41.68
CA LYS A 32 -36.55 -12.40 42.52
C LYS A 32 -35.53 -12.02 43.59
N GLY A 33 -34.54 -12.86 43.92
CA GLY A 33 -33.49 -12.54 44.90
C GLY A 33 -32.71 -11.29 44.52
N LEU A 34 -32.60 -10.98 43.22
CA LEU A 34 -31.89 -9.81 42.71
C LEU A 34 -32.50 -8.47 43.18
N ILE A 35 -33.82 -8.43 43.43
CA ILE A 35 -34.50 -7.21 43.88
C ILE A 35 -34.64 -7.11 45.41
N GLU A 36 -34.26 -8.15 46.17
CA GLU A 36 -34.36 -8.20 47.64
C GLU A 36 -33.67 -7.02 48.35
N PRO A 37 -32.46 -6.59 47.95
CA PRO A 37 -31.77 -5.47 48.63
C PRO A 37 -32.50 -4.13 48.49
N PHE A 38 -33.37 -3.98 47.49
CA PHE A 38 -33.99 -2.71 47.11
C PHE A 38 -35.42 -2.55 47.59
N ILE A 39 -36.03 -3.61 48.14
CA ILE A 39 -37.43 -3.61 48.54
C ILE A 39 -37.61 -4.10 49.99
N PRO A 40 -38.56 -3.52 50.74
CA PRO A 40 -38.91 -3.99 52.08
C PRO A 40 -39.31 -5.49 52.10
N PRO A 41 -38.97 -6.25 53.16
CA PRO A 41 -39.26 -7.69 53.24
C PRO A 41 -40.74 -8.05 53.06
N ASN A 42 -41.65 -7.20 53.55
CA ASN A 42 -43.09 -7.39 53.39
C ASN A 42 -43.58 -7.23 51.94
N ILE A 43 -42.87 -6.45 51.12
CA ILE A 43 -43.15 -6.31 49.68
C ILE A 43 -42.50 -7.45 48.91
N PHE A 44 -41.27 -7.85 49.28
CA PHE A 44 -40.56 -8.98 48.65
C PHE A 44 -41.36 -10.29 48.69
N VAL A 45 -42.03 -10.56 49.81
CA VAL A 45 -42.88 -11.75 49.97
C VAL A 45 -44.07 -11.74 49.01
N GLN A 46 -44.59 -10.56 48.64
CA GLN A 46 -45.74 -10.39 47.75
C GLN A 46 -45.39 -10.44 46.25
N ILE A 47 -44.11 -10.50 45.90
CA ILE A 47 -43.68 -10.58 44.50
C ILE A 47 -43.59 -12.06 44.08
N ASP A 48 -44.42 -12.41 43.10
CA ASP A 48 -44.38 -13.69 42.41
C ASP A 48 -43.25 -13.71 41.37
N ALA A 49 -42.55 -14.84 41.25
CA ALA A 49 -41.50 -15.05 40.24
C ALA A 49 -42.05 -15.59 38.90
N LYS A 50 -43.35 -15.93 38.84
CA LYS A 50 -44.04 -16.49 37.67
C LYS A 50 -45.49 -16.01 37.66
N GLY A 51 -46.12 -16.02 36.49
CA GLY A 51 -47.53 -15.69 36.33
C GLY A 51 -47.80 -14.61 35.28
N PRO A 52 -49.05 -14.14 35.14
CA PRO A 52 -49.51 -13.37 34.00
C PRO A 52 -48.83 -12.00 33.82
N TYR A 53 -48.17 -11.48 34.86
CA TYR A 53 -47.44 -10.21 34.82
C TYR A 53 -45.92 -10.37 34.69
N ILE A 54 -45.40 -11.60 34.74
CA ILE A 54 -43.96 -11.91 34.68
C ILE A 54 -43.63 -12.77 33.46
N ASP A 55 -44.46 -13.75 33.11
CA ASP A 55 -44.14 -14.73 32.06
C ASP A 55 -43.97 -14.08 30.67
N GLY A 56 -44.78 -13.07 30.35
CA GLY A 56 -44.71 -12.35 29.08
C GLY A 56 -43.47 -11.45 28.97
N VAL A 57 -43.20 -10.64 30.00
CA VAL A 57 -42.01 -9.77 30.05
C VAL A 57 -40.72 -10.58 30.15
N HIS A 58 -40.74 -11.73 30.83
CA HIS A 58 -39.61 -12.65 30.90
C HIS A 58 -39.26 -13.21 29.53
N ARG A 59 -40.24 -13.71 28.77
CA ARG A 59 -40.00 -14.19 27.40
C ARG A 59 -39.44 -13.11 26.48
N ALA A 60 -39.96 -11.88 26.57
CA ALA A 60 -39.47 -10.76 25.77
C ALA A 60 -38.02 -10.38 26.14
N MET A 61 -37.69 -10.29 27.44
CA MET A 61 -36.33 -9.99 27.90
C MET A 61 -35.34 -11.11 27.61
N SER A 62 -35.73 -12.38 27.79
CA SER A 62 -34.90 -13.53 27.39
C SER A 62 -34.68 -13.57 25.89
N PHE A 63 -35.68 -13.22 25.07
CA PHE A 63 -35.53 -13.13 23.62
C PHE A 63 -34.51 -12.06 23.21
N LEU A 64 -34.58 -10.86 23.79
CA LEU A 64 -33.58 -9.82 23.56
C LEU A 64 -32.16 -10.29 23.91
N ASN A 65 -32.01 -11.03 25.01
CA ASN A 65 -30.72 -11.62 25.39
C ASN A 65 -30.22 -12.67 24.37
N THR A 66 -31.12 -13.45 23.75
CA THR A 66 -30.74 -14.40 22.68
C THR A 66 -30.35 -13.75 21.36
N GLN A 67 -30.69 -12.47 21.15
CA GLN A 67 -30.24 -11.69 19.98
C GLN A 67 -28.79 -11.16 20.15
N GLY A 68 -28.06 -11.62 21.16
CA GLY A 68 -26.66 -11.24 21.41
C GLY A 68 -26.47 -9.97 22.22
N LEU A 69 -27.53 -9.44 22.84
CA LEU A 69 -27.47 -8.26 23.71
C LEU A 69 -27.09 -8.66 25.15
N SER A 70 -26.10 -7.98 25.71
CA SER A 70 -25.70 -8.03 27.12
C SER A 70 -26.63 -7.14 27.95
N LEU A 71 -27.76 -7.70 28.37
CA LEU A 71 -28.75 -6.98 29.19
C LEU A 71 -28.33 -6.90 30.67
N PRO A 72 -28.57 -5.76 31.36
CA PRO A 72 -29.32 -4.59 30.91
C PRO A 72 -28.48 -3.48 30.24
N GLN A 73 -27.15 -3.63 30.20
CA GLN A 73 -26.21 -2.57 29.76
C GLN A 73 -26.43 -2.14 28.30
N ASP A 74 -26.60 -3.10 27.39
CA ASP A 74 -26.80 -2.82 25.95
C ASP A 74 -28.14 -2.13 25.65
N LEU A 75 -29.07 -2.08 26.61
CA LEU A 75 -30.35 -1.39 26.46
C LEU A 75 -30.22 0.14 26.43
N ILE A 76 -29.11 0.68 26.96
CA ILE A 76 -28.88 2.12 26.98
C ILE A 76 -28.57 2.63 25.56
N THR A 77 -27.80 1.86 24.79
CA THR A 77 -27.22 2.28 23.50
C THR A 77 -28.10 1.95 22.29
N ILE A 78 -28.91 0.88 22.35
CA ILE A 78 -29.81 0.47 21.27
C ILE A 78 -30.93 1.51 21.04
N LYS A 79 -31.24 1.88 19.79
CA LYS A 79 -32.34 2.83 19.50
C LYS A 79 -33.70 2.23 19.87
N GLU A 80 -34.64 3.05 20.33
CA GLU A 80 -35.99 2.58 20.72
C GLU A 80 -36.75 1.92 19.55
N GLU A 81 -36.57 2.41 18.33
CA GLU A 81 -37.13 1.83 17.11
C GLU A 81 -36.57 0.42 16.84
N GLN A 82 -35.27 0.22 17.09
CA GLN A 82 -34.61 -1.07 16.91
C GLN A 82 -35.05 -2.09 17.97
N VAL A 83 -35.28 -1.66 19.21
CA VAL A 83 -35.87 -2.51 20.26
C VAL A 83 -37.27 -2.96 19.84
N LYS A 84 -38.11 -2.04 19.33
CA LYS A 84 -39.44 -2.38 18.82
C LYS A 84 -39.36 -3.38 17.68
N HIS A 85 -38.50 -3.14 16.69
CA HIS A 85 -38.31 -4.04 15.56
C HIS A 85 -37.75 -5.41 15.96
N LEU A 86 -36.87 -5.50 16.97
CA LEU A 86 -36.40 -6.79 17.47
C LEU A 86 -37.51 -7.57 18.15
N LEU A 87 -38.42 -6.89 18.84
CA LEU A 87 -39.57 -7.50 19.50
C LEU A 87 -40.75 -7.77 18.54
N GLU A 88 -40.73 -7.21 17.33
CA GLU A 88 -41.72 -7.49 16.28
C GLU A 88 -41.61 -8.96 15.82
N GLY A 89 -42.71 -9.71 15.98
CA GLY A 89 -42.79 -11.11 15.53
C GLY A 89 -42.46 -12.18 16.57
N ILE A 90 -42.22 -11.81 17.84
CA ILE A 90 -42.08 -12.78 18.93
C ILE A 90 -43.40 -13.52 19.20
N SER A 91 -43.37 -14.86 19.13
CA SER A 91 -44.56 -15.69 19.33
C SER A 91 -44.85 -15.93 20.82
N GLY A 92 -46.10 -15.75 21.25
CA GLY A 92 -46.54 -16.13 22.59
C GLY A 92 -46.26 -15.11 23.69
N VAL A 93 -46.16 -13.83 23.33
CA VAL A 93 -46.13 -12.67 24.23
C VAL A 93 -47.27 -11.71 23.85
N SER A 94 -47.97 -11.14 24.83
CA SER A 94 -49.08 -10.21 24.57
C SER A 94 -48.56 -8.83 24.14
N GLU A 95 -49.34 -8.07 23.35
CA GLU A 95 -48.98 -6.69 22.97
C GLU A 95 -48.73 -5.80 24.21
N ILE A 96 -49.50 -6.02 25.28
CA ILE A 96 -49.35 -5.29 26.54
C ILE A 96 -48.01 -5.57 27.21
N ASP A 97 -47.52 -6.82 27.16
CA ASP A 97 -46.22 -7.17 27.73
C ASP A 97 -45.05 -6.62 26.90
N LEU A 98 -45.20 -6.57 25.58
CA LEU A 98 -44.22 -5.92 24.70
C LEU A 98 -44.16 -4.41 25.00
N GLU A 99 -45.31 -3.75 25.13
CA GLU A 99 -45.39 -2.33 25.49
C GLU A 99 -44.77 -2.08 26.87
N ARG A 100 -45.01 -2.93 27.86
CA ARG A 100 -44.38 -2.85 29.19
C ARG A 100 -42.86 -2.91 29.12
N VAL A 101 -42.30 -3.82 28.31
CA VAL A 101 -40.85 -3.93 28.13
C VAL A 101 -40.29 -2.70 27.43
N CYS A 102 -40.92 -2.23 26.35
CA CYS A 102 -40.50 -1.01 25.67
C CYS A 102 -40.52 0.21 26.60
N LEU A 103 -41.61 0.41 27.36
CA LEU A 103 -41.72 1.52 28.31
C LEU A 103 -40.74 1.40 29.47
N ALA A 104 -40.45 0.19 29.96
CA ALA A 104 -39.43 -0.05 30.96
C ALA A 104 -38.04 0.32 30.44
N ILE A 105 -37.71 -0.05 29.19
CA ILE A 105 -36.44 0.33 28.54
C ILE A 105 -36.36 1.85 28.37
N SER A 106 -37.42 2.50 27.87
CA SER A 106 -37.46 3.97 27.77
C SER A 106 -37.32 4.65 29.14
N PHE A 107 -37.96 4.11 30.18
CA PHE A 107 -37.84 4.62 31.54
C PHE A 107 -36.41 4.46 32.09
N TYR A 108 -35.79 3.30 31.86
CA TYR A 108 -34.38 3.06 32.21
C TYR A 108 -33.44 4.06 31.54
N LYS A 109 -33.63 4.31 30.24
CA LYS A 109 -32.86 5.33 29.50
C LYS A 109 -33.05 6.74 30.05
N LEU A 110 -34.27 7.13 30.40
CA LEU A 110 -34.56 8.44 30.99
C LEU A 110 -33.93 8.60 32.38
N LEU A 111 -33.97 7.55 33.21
CA LEU A 111 -33.26 7.54 34.50
C LEU A 111 -31.76 7.70 34.28
N TYR A 112 -31.19 6.95 33.33
CA TYR A 112 -29.78 7.03 33.00
C TYR A 112 -29.40 8.44 32.52
N GLN A 113 -30.17 9.03 31.59
CA GLN A 113 -29.98 10.40 31.10
C GLN A 113 -30.05 11.46 32.20
N LYS A 114 -30.88 11.24 33.24
CA LYS A 114 -31.04 12.16 34.37
C LYS A 114 -29.81 12.16 35.28
N TYR A 115 -29.18 11.01 35.49
CA TYR A 115 -28.12 10.85 36.50
C TYR A 115 -26.71 10.64 35.92
N TYR A 116 -26.57 10.33 34.63
CA TYR A 116 -25.31 10.14 33.93
C TYR A 116 -25.20 11.08 32.72
N PHE A 117 -23.97 11.52 32.41
CA PHE A 117 -23.67 12.41 31.30
C PHE A 117 -23.31 11.68 29.99
N ASP A 118 -23.06 10.37 30.06
CA ASP A 118 -22.48 9.55 28.97
C ASP A 118 -23.50 9.10 27.89
N PHE A 119 -24.67 9.74 27.82
CA PHE A 119 -25.78 9.26 26.98
C PHE A 119 -25.66 9.68 25.50
N VAL A 120 -25.99 8.75 24.59
CA VAL A 120 -25.64 8.77 23.15
C VAL A 120 -26.66 9.50 22.24
N GLU A 121 -27.90 9.78 22.67
CA GLU A 121 -28.92 10.44 21.82
C GLU A 121 -28.94 11.98 22.00
N PHE A 122 -27.87 12.66 21.57
CA PHE A 122 -27.72 14.13 21.66
C PHE A 122 -28.88 14.90 21.02
N ASP A 123 -29.44 14.41 19.91
CA ASP A 123 -30.54 15.07 19.19
C ASP A 123 -31.78 15.28 20.09
N LYS A 124 -32.09 14.31 20.96
CA LYS A 124 -33.21 14.42 21.92
C LYS A 124 -32.96 15.43 23.02
N TYR A 125 -31.70 15.66 23.39
CA TYR A 125 -31.32 16.68 24.38
C TYR A 125 -31.23 18.08 23.77
N ILE A 126 -30.78 18.20 22.51
CA ILE A 126 -30.66 19.47 21.79
C ILE A 126 -32.03 20.02 21.38
N ALA A 127 -32.99 19.16 21.02
CA ALA A 127 -34.30 19.60 20.53
C ALA A 127 -35.07 20.54 21.50
N PRO A 128 -35.15 20.26 22.82
CA PRO A 128 -35.71 21.22 23.78
C PRO A 128 -34.95 22.55 23.83
N LEU A 129 -33.61 22.53 23.74
CA LEU A 129 -32.80 23.75 23.78
C LEU A 129 -33.00 24.64 22.54
N GLN A 130 -33.28 24.04 21.38
CA GLN A 130 -33.62 24.78 20.15
C GLN A 130 -34.93 25.56 20.29
N ALA A 131 -35.95 24.97 20.94
CA ALA A 131 -37.21 25.64 21.19
C ALA A 131 -37.06 26.87 22.10
N GLU A 132 -36.03 26.87 22.94
CA GLU A 132 -35.73 27.93 23.91
C GLU A 132 -34.79 29.03 23.38
N ALA A 133 -34.46 29.01 22.08
CA ALA A 133 -33.53 29.94 21.42
C ALA A 133 -32.12 29.96 22.03
N PHE A 134 -31.62 28.80 22.46
CA PHE A 134 -30.25 28.65 22.96
C PHE A 134 -29.22 29.01 21.84
N PRO A 135 -28.15 29.76 22.15
CA PRO A 135 -27.24 30.29 21.13
C PRO A 135 -26.44 29.21 20.39
N ASP A 136 -26.29 29.43 19.07
CA ASP A 136 -25.34 28.75 18.18
C ASP A 136 -25.40 27.21 18.17
N LEU A 137 -26.57 26.61 18.43
CA LEU A 137 -26.76 25.15 18.34
C LEU A 137 -26.46 24.56 16.96
N ASP A 138 -26.64 25.34 15.89
CA ASP A 138 -26.28 24.92 14.52
C ASP A 138 -24.79 24.59 14.41
N ARG A 139 -23.92 25.31 15.14
CA ARG A 139 -22.47 25.05 15.17
C ARG A 139 -22.16 23.73 15.85
N LEU A 140 -22.85 23.41 16.95
CA LEU A 140 -22.73 22.12 17.62
C LEU A 140 -23.19 20.98 16.71
N GLN A 141 -24.32 21.13 16.04
CA GLN A 141 -24.82 20.13 15.09
C GLN A 141 -23.85 19.91 13.92
N ALA A 142 -23.28 20.98 13.37
CA ALA A 142 -22.26 20.90 12.34
C ALA A 142 -20.99 20.16 12.83
N ALA A 143 -20.53 20.44 14.05
CA ALA A 143 -19.39 19.74 14.64
C ALA A 143 -19.69 18.25 14.89
N LEU A 144 -20.89 17.92 15.38
CA LEU A 144 -21.33 16.54 15.58
C LEU A 144 -21.40 15.73 14.27
N ALA A 145 -21.80 16.39 13.18
CA ALA A 145 -21.94 15.80 11.85
C ALA A 145 -20.62 15.70 11.05
N GLU A 146 -19.54 16.34 11.51
CA GLU A 146 -18.25 16.32 10.82
C GLU A 146 -17.64 14.91 10.83
N PRO A 147 -17.32 14.33 9.65
CA PRO A 147 -16.76 12.98 9.57
C PRO A 147 -15.28 12.90 9.94
N ASP A 148 -14.49 13.98 9.78
CA ASP A 148 -13.08 13.98 10.18
C ASP A 148 -12.94 14.16 11.70
N LEU A 149 -12.38 13.15 12.36
CA LEU A 149 -12.24 13.11 13.82
C LEU A 149 -11.52 14.35 14.39
N LYS A 150 -10.48 14.86 13.72
CA LYS A 150 -9.72 16.01 14.19
C LYS A 150 -10.55 17.29 14.08
N LYS A 151 -11.19 17.52 12.94
CA LYS A 151 -12.08 18.67 12.74
C LYS A 151 -13.28 18.62 13.69
N LYS A 152 -13.85 17.44 13.91
CA LYS A 152 -14.92 17.21 14.88
C LYS A 152 -14.48 17.61 16.29
N LEU A 153 -13.34 17.11 16.76
CA LEU A 153 -12.77 17.50 18.04
C LEU A 153 -12.50 19.01 18.15
N TYR A 154 -11.90 19.63 17.13
CA TYR A 154 -11.71 21.08 17.12
C TYR A 154 -13.05 21.83 17.24
N GLY A 155 -14.06 21.45 16.46
CA GLY A 155 -15.38 22.07 16.49
C GLY A 155 -16.09 21.93 17.83
N LEU A 156 -15.96 20.77 18.49
CA LEU A 156 -16.52 20.53 19.81
C LEU A 156 -15.79 21.32 20.91
N LEU A 157 -14.45 21.35 20.88
CA LEU A 157 -13.65 22.14 21.82
C LEU A 157 -13.91 23.64 21.68
N ASP A 158 -14.06 24.14 20.45
CA ASP A 158 -14.47 25.53 20.17
C ASP A 158 -15.85 25.85 20.76
N TYR A 159 -16.79 24.91 20.69
CA TYR A 159 -18.12 25.11 21.25
C TYR A 159 -18.11 25.06 22.78
N LEU A 160 -17.30 24.17 23.38
CA LEU A 160 -17.07 24.16 24.83
C LEU A 160 -16.49 25.50 25.34
N GLU A 161 -15.60 26.12 24.57
CA GLU A 161 -15.06 27.45 24.87
C GLU A 161 -16.18 28.50 24.96
N GLN A 162 -17.11 28.49 24.01
CA GLN A 162 -18.27 29.38 24.01
C GLN A 162 -19.22 29.14 25.19
N LEU A 163 -19.49 27.88 25.51
CA LEU A 163 -20.30 27.52 26.67
C LEU A 163 -19.64 28.02 27.96
N LYS A 164 -18.33 27.84 28.09
CA LYS A 164 -17.56 28.35 29.23
C LYS A 164 -17.66 29.87 29.35
N ASP A 165 -17.48 30.60 28.25
CA ASP A 165 -17.64 32.06 28.23
C ASP A 165 -19.07 32.50 28.61
N LEU A 166 -20.09 31.78 28.13
CA LEU A 166 -21.48 32.04 28.48
C LEU A 166 -21.73 31.82 29.98
N ILE A 167 -21.26 30.70 30.53
CA ILE A 167 -21.40 30.35 31.95
C ILE A 167 -20.73 31.41 32.83
N LEU A 168 -19.50 31.79 32.49
CA LEU A 168 -18.69 32.75 33.24
C LEU A 168 -19.07 34.21 32.98
N SER A 169 -19.92 34.50 32.01
CA SER A 169 -20.31 35.87 31.68
C SER A 169 -21.00 36.59 32.85
N ASP A 170 -20.76 37.89 33.00
CA ASP A 170 -21.47 38.72 33.99
C ASP A 170 -22.96 38.95 33.63
N ARG A 171 -23.41 38.44 32.48
CA ARG A 171 -24.80 38.59 32.02
C ARG A 171 -25.73 37.70 32.84
N SER A 172 -26.87 38.28 33.22
CA SER A 172 -27.99 37.55 33.81
C SER A 172 -28.98 37.21 32.70
N TYR A 173 -29.52 35.99 32.73
CA TYR A 173 -30.50 35.49 31.78
C TYR A 173 -31.84 35.29 32.48
N GLU A 174 -32.93 35.43 31.75
CA GLU A 174 -34.27 35.20 32.28
C GLU A 174 -34.46 33.71 32.59
N ILE A 175 -34.93 33.40 33.79
CA ILE A 175 -35.27 32.04 34.22
C ILE A 175 -36.68 31.74 33.71
N LYS A 176 -36.87 30.57 33.09
CA LYS A 176 -38.18 30.08 32.65
C LYS A 176 -38.57 28.86 33.48
N GLU A 177 -39.72 28.96 34.14
CA GLU A 177 -40.26 27.90 35.00
C GLU A 177 -41.67 27.54 34.55
N ASP A 178 -41.85 26.35 33.98
CA ASP A 178 -43.16 25.76 33.68
C ASP A 178 -43.49 24.71 34.76
N ILE A 179 -43.47 25.13 36.03
CA ILE A 179 -43.62 24.23 37.17
C ILE A 179 -45.08 24.18 37.64
N TYR A 180 -45.71 23.02 37.49
CA TYR A 180 -47.05 22.70 37.96
C TYR A 180 -47.00 22.06 39.35
N GLN A 181 -47.73 22.64 40.30
CA GLN A 181 -47.88 22.06 41.64
C GLN A 181 -48.96 20.97 41.65
N LYS A 182 -48.58 19.73 41.98
CA LYS A 182 -49.51 18.64 42.23
C LYS A 182 -49.64 18.43 43.74
N ARG A 183 -50.71 18.97 44.36
CA ARG A 183 -51.05 18.63 45.75
C ARG A 183 -51.44 17.15 45.83
N HIS A 184 -50.64 16.35 46.51
CA HIS A 184 -51.11 15.06 47.02
C HIS A 184 -51.92 15.35 48.29
N PHE A 185 -53.14 14.81 48.38
CA PHE A 185 -54.03 14.99 49.55
C PHE A 185 -53.56 14.23 50.81
N THR A 186 -52.45 13.51 50.72
CA THR A 186 -51.88 12.74 51.82
C THR A 186 -50.38 13.03 51.92
N VAL A 187 -50.02 13.75 52.98
CA VAL A 187 -48.67 14.16 53.42
C VAL A 187 -48.10 15.38 52.68
N ASP A 188 -47.71 16.40 53.46
CA ASP A 188 -47.23 17.76 53.09
C ASP A 188 -45.94 17.82 52.25
N ILE A 189 -45.75 16.92 51.28
CA ILE A 189 -44.62 16.96 50.34
C ILE A 189 -45.15 17.55 49.02
N PRO A 190 -44.78 18.80 48.66
CA PRO A 190 -45.16 19.37 47.38
C PRO A 190 -44.48 18.57 46.26
N SER A 191 -45.28 17.85 45.48
CA SER A 191 -44.82 17.23 44.23
C SER A 191 -44.93 18.28 43.13
N MET A 192 -43.79 18.70 42.61
CA MET A 192 -43.69 19.63 41.48
C MET A 192 -43.42 18.84 40.20
N TYR A 193 -44.15 19.15 39.13
CA TYR A 193 -43.92 18.57 37.81
C TYR A 193 -43.84 19.71 36.80
N GLY A 194 -42.80 19.74 35.97
CA GLY A 194 -42.56 20.85 35.07
C GLY A 194 -41.13 20.91 34.57
N SER A 195 -40.81 21.92 33.77
CA SER A 195 -39.46 22.24 33.33
C SER A 195 -38.95 23.48 34.05
N TYR A 196 -37.63 23.47 34.31
CA TYR A 196 -36.88 24.63 34.78
C TYR A 196 -35.76 24.83 33.75
N HIS A 197 -35.70 26.03 33.19
CA HIS A 197 -34.69 26.41 32.22
C HIS A 197 -34.00 27.70 32.65
N GLU A 198 -32.68 27.64 32.66
CA GLU A 198 -31.82 28.77 32.91
C GLU A 198 -30.59 28.60 32.06
N MET A 199 -30.30 29.60 31.22
CA MET A 199 -29.31 29.48 30.15
C MET A 199 -27.93 29.00 30.63
N LYS A 200 -27.49 29.44 31.82
CA LYS A 200 -26.22 29.02 32.39
C LYS A 200 -26.23 27.57 32.89
N PHE A 201 -27.33 27.10 33.47
CA PHE A 201 -27.46 25.70 33.89
C PHE A 201 -27.66 24.77 32.69
N ASP A 202 -28.41 25.20 31.68
CA ASP A 202 -28.54 24.48 30.42
C ASP A 202 -27.19 24.36 29.71
N ALA A 203 -26.41 25.44 29.67
CA ALA A 203 -25.03 25.45 29.16
C ALA A 203 -24.13 24.51 29.95
N LEU A 204 -24.18 24.53 31.29
CA LEU A 204 -23.39 23.63 32.14
C LEU A 204 -23.75 22.16 31.90
N GLY A 205 -25.05 21.85 31.79
CA GLY A 205 -25.52 20.50 31.47
C GLY A 205 -25.07 20.03 30.08
N LEU A 206 -24.98 20.94 29.12
CA LEU A 206 -24.46 20.65 27.78
C LEU A 206 -22.94 20.46 27.79
N THR A 207 -22.20 21.27 28.55
CA THR A 207 -20.75 21.15 28.75
C THR A 207 -20.36 19.74 29.19
N PHE A 208 -20.92 19.22 30.29
CA PHE A 208 -20.55 17.89 30.79
C PHE A 208 -20.81 16.75 29.80
N ARG A 209 -21.87 16.86 28.99
CA ARG A 209 -22.18 15.87 27.96
C ARG A 209 -21.19 15.93 26.81
N ILE A 210 -20.84 17.14 26.36
CA ILE A 210 -19.85 17.33 25.31
C ILE A 210 -18.46 16.89 25.81
N GLU A 211 -18.08 17.18 27.05
CA GLU A 211 -16.81 16.74 27.66
C GLU A 211 -16.69 15.21 27.71
N SER A 212 -17.76 14.50 28.13
CA SER A 212 -17.78 13.04 28.11
C SER A 212 -17.54 12.49 26.69
N MET A 213 -18.24 13.03 25.70
CA MET A 213 -18.04 12.65 24.30
C MET A 213 -16.63 13.01 23.80
N VAL A 214 -16.11 14.18 24.13
CA VAL A 214 -14.76 14.61 23.75
C VAL A 214 -13.72 13.66 24.34
N ASN A 215 -13.88 13.19 25.58
CA ASN A 215 -12.97 12.20 26.17
C ASN A 215 -12.97 10.88 25.37
N VAL A 216 -14.13 10.40 24.94
CA VAL A 216 -14.23 9.22 24.06
C VAL A 216 -13.53 9.47 22.72
N LEU A 217 -13.77 10.63 22.09
CA LEU A 217 -13.15 10.99 20.82
C LEU A 217 -11.63 11.21 20.94
N LEU A 218 -11.14 11.68 22.09
CA LEU A 218 -9.70 11.80 22.37
C LEU A 218 -9.04 10.44 22.59
N GLU A 219 -9.74 9.46 23.17
CA GLU A 219 -9.27 8.07 23.24
C GLU A 219 -9.15 7.50 21.81
N GLU A 220 -10.19 7.66 20.98
CA GLU A 220 -10.17 7.26 19.56
C GLU A 220 -9.02 7.94 18.79
N LEU A 221 -8.78 9.23 19.05
CA LEU A 221 -7.68 9.99 18.43
C LEU A 221 -6.29 9.40 18.72
N VAL A 222 -6.12 8.84 19.92
CA VAL A 222 -4.88 8.20 20.40
C VAL A 222 -4.75 6.76 19.87
N GLU A 223 -5.86 6.08 19.62
CA GLU A 223 -5.87 4.73 19.03
C GLU A 223 -5.66 4.75 17.51
N ASP A 224 -6.16 5.77 16.81
CA ASP A 224 -6.07 5.93 15.35
C ASP A 224 -4.64 6.12 14.81
N ILE A 225 -3.66 6.45 15.66
CA ILE A 225 -2.27 6.65 15.23
C ILE A 225 -1.40 5.40 15.42
N ASP A 226 -0.75 4.97 14.33
CA ASP A 226 0.29 3.93 14.37
C ASP A 226 1.57 4.47 15.05
N LEU A 227 1.77 4.06 16.29
CA LEU A 227 2.97 4.35 17.09
C LEU A 227 3.94 3.16 17.16
N SER A 228 3.76 2.12 16.34
CA SER A 228 4.74 1.02 16.24
C SER A 228 6.06 1.51 15.65
N LEU A 229 6.00 2.59 14.86
CA LEU A 229 7.12 3.20 14.17
C LEU A 229 6.98 4.72 14.16
N ILE A 230 7.88 5.42 14.87
CA ILE A 230 7.91 6.88 14.91
C ILE A 230 9.01 7.42 14.00
N THR A 231 8.58 8.17 12.98
CA THR A 231 9.44 8.91 12.05
C THR A 231 9.10 10.40 12.09
N LYS A 232 9.77 11.23 11.29
CA LYS A 232 9.45 12.66 11.19
C LYS A 232 8.00 12.90 10.74
N ALA A 233 7.47 12.06 9.84
CA ALA A 233 6.07 12.12 9.42
C ALA A 233 5.11 11.83 10.58
N THR A 234 5.45 10.86 11.44
CA THR A 234 4.68 10.56 12.66
C THR A 234 4.72 11.73 13.64
N PHE A 235 5.85 12.44 13.79
CA PHE A 235 5.92 13.60 14.67
C PHE A 235 5.01 14.76 14.25
N PHE A 236 4.83 15.02 12.95
CA PHE A 236 3.84 16.00 12.48
C PHE A 236 2.43 15.60 12.95
N GLN A 237 2.09 14.33 12.86
CA GLN A 237 0.80 13.81 13.31
C GLN A 237 0.63 13.87 14.82
N ILE A 238 1.69 13.61 15.59
CA ILE A 238 1.71 13.73 17.05
C ILE A 238 1.52 15.20 17.45
N TYR A 239 2.25 16.12 16.83
CA TYR A 239 2.17 17.56 17.12
C TYR A 239 0.73 18.07 17.02
N HIS A 240 0.03 17.78 15.92
CA HIS A 240 -1.37 18.20 15.76
C HIS A 240 -2.33 17.60 16.79
N ARG A 241 -2.07 16.38 17.27
CA ARG A 241 -2.87 15.76 18.34
C ARG A 241 -2.58 16.40 19.69
N LEU A 242 -1.32 16.69 19.99
CA LEU A 242 -0.94 17.39 21.23
C LEU A 242 -1.53 18.80 21.30
N GLN A 243 -1.73 19.49 20.17
CA GLN A 243 -2.45 20.79 20.14
C GLN A 243 -3.92 20.66 20.59
N LEU A 244 -4.61 19.58 20.21
CA LEU A 244 -5.97 19.30 20.67
C LEU A 244 -6.00 19.03 22.19
N PHE A 245 -5.03 18.27 22.69
CA PHE A 245 -4.90 18.02 24.13
C PHE A 245 -4.60 19.30 24.92
N ASP A 246 -3.71 20.16 24.43
CA ASP A 246 -3.45 21.46 25.07
C ASP A 246 -4.70 22.34 25.12
N LYS A 247 -5.49 22.37 24.05
CA LYS A 247 -6.78 23.08 24.04
C LYS A 247 -7.76 22.49 25.07
N ALA A 248 -7.86 21.17 25.15
CA ALA A 248 -8.72 20.49 26.13
C ALA A 248 -8.33 20.83 27.58
N LEU A 249 -7.04 20.76 27.92
CA LEU A 249 -6.55 21.08 29.26
C LEU A 249 -6.83 22.55 29.64
N LYS A 250 -6.66 23.50 28.71
CA LYS A 250 -6.98 24.91 28.93
C LYS A 250 -8.47 25.15 29.20
N LEU A 251 -9.36 24.41 28.54
CA LEU A 251 -10.79 24.46 28.81
C LEU A 251 -11.12 23.97 30.22
N ASP A 252 -10.43 22.92 30.68
CA ASP A 252 -10.51 22.40 32.06
C ASP A 252 -9.84 23.32 33.11
N GLY A 253 -9.25 24.45 32.68
CA GLY A 253 -8.57 25.40 33.55
C GLY A 253 -7.13 25.03 33.90
N ILE A 254 -6.59 23.97 33.30
CA ILE A 254 -5.21 23.50 33.47
C ILE A 254 -4.35 24.16 32.38
N SER A 255 -3.82 25.35 32.67
CA SER A 255 -2.91 26.07 31.76
C SER A 255 -1.47 26.01 32.28
N MET A 256 -0.58 25.34 31.56
CA MET A 256 0.82 25.21 31.97
C MET A 256 1.79 25.65 30.87
N VAL A 257 2.59 26.68 31.18
CA VAL A 257 3.64 27.21 30.29
C VAL A 257 4.64 26.12 29.86
N GLU A 258 4.82 25.08 30.69
CA GLU A 258 5.71 23.96 30.35
C GLU A 258 5.23 23.15 29.13
N ILE A 259 3.93 22.88 29.01
CA ILE A 259 3.35 22.14 27.87
C ILE A 259 3.46 22.97 26.59
N GLU A 260 3.10 24.26 26.67
CA GLU A 260 3.20 25.19 25.55
C GLU A 260 4.64 25.30 25.02
N ARG A 261 5.62 25.40 25.92
CA ARG A 261 7.04 25.41 25.54
C ARG A 261 7.46 24.11 24.83
N GLN A 262 7.00 22.95 25.29
CA GLN A 262 7.32 21.68 24.62
C GLN A 262 6.64 21.57 23.25
N LEU A 263 5.42 22.09 23.11
CA LEU A 263 4.73 22.20 21.82
C LEU A 263 5.48 23.12 20.87
N GLU A 264 5.95 24.28 21.34
CA GLU A 264 6.75 25.22 20.54
C GLU A 264 8.07 24.58 20.08
N LEU A 265 8.80 23.92 20.99
CA LEU A 265 10.01 23.17 20.65
C LEU A 265 9.73 22.08 19.60
N LEU A 266 8.66 21.31 19.77
CA LEU A 266 8.28 20.27 18.80
C LEU A 266 7.93 20.89 17.45
N GLY A 267 7.10 21.95 17.42
CA GLY A 267 6.72 22.65 16.19
C GLY A 267 7.93 23.15 15.40
N HIS A 268 8.86 23.87 16.05
CA HIS A 268 10.07 24.34 15.39
C HIS A 268 11.00 23.19 14.95
N SER A 269 11.10 22.12 15.74
CA SER A 269 11.96 20.97 15.39
C SER A 269 11.53 20.28 14.09
N LEU A 270 10.23 20.30 13.76
CA LEU A 270 9.68 19.70 12.55
C LEU A 270 10.13 20.45 11.28
N GLU A 271 10.40 21.75 11.37
CA GLU A 271 10.87 22.57 10.25
C GLU A 271 12.40 22.50 10.07
N LEU A 272 13.13 22.20 11.15
CA LEU A 272 14.59 22.15 11.13
C LEU A 272 15.13 20.91 10.36
N LYS A 273 16.20 21.15 9.61
CA LYS A 273 17.01 20.08 8.99
C LYS A 273 18.07 19.61 9.98
N GLY A 274 18.27 18.29 10.07
CA GLY A 274 19.31 17.71 10.91
C GLY A 274 18.98 17.63 12.40
N PHE A 275 17.72 17.88 12.80
CA PHE A 275 17.27 17.64 14.17
C PHE A 275 17.37 16.15 14.50
N SER A 276 18.06 15.80 15.59
CA SER A 276 18.41 14.43 15.90
C SER A 276 17.29 13.69 16.64
N PHE A 277 17.35 12.37 16.59
CA PHE A 277 16.42 11.50 17.31
C PHE A 277 16.46 11.72 18.82
N THR A 278 17.66 11.92 19.38
CA THR A 278 17.84 12.16 20.82
C THR A 278 17.26 13.50 21.27
N GLN A 279 17.26 14.52 20.39
CA GLN A 279 16.62 15.80 20.70
C GLN A 279 15.09 15.67 20.75
N TYR A 280 14.47 14.90 19.85
CA TYR A 280 13.04 14.58 19.96
C TYR A 280 12.74 13.84 21.27
N LEU A 281 13.58 12.85 21.63
CA LEU A 281 13.43 12.12 22.89
C LEU A 281 13.43 13.06 24.11
N ASP A 282 14.27 14.10 24.11
CA ASP A 282 14.32 15.07 25.21
C ASP A 282 13.06 15.96 25.28
N ILE A 283 12.49 16.34 24.14
CA ILE A 283 11.19 17.04 24.08
C ILE A 283 10.09 16.17 24.72
N PHE A 284 10.01 14.89 24.36
CA PHE A 284 8.99 13.98 24.91
C PHE A 284 9.19 13.66 26.40
N LYS A 285 10.42 13.58 26.89
CA LYS A 285 10.69 13.57 28.35
C LYS A 285 10.17 14.85 29.03
N GLY A 286 10.32 15.99 28.35
CA GLY A 286 9.78 17.27 28.79
C GLY A 286 8.26 17.25 28.93
N PHE A 287 7.54 16.70 27.94
CA PHE A 287 6.08 16.54 28.00
C PHE A 287 5.65 15.64 29.17
N VAL A 288 6.25 14.46 29.34
CA VAL A 288 5.93 13.54 30.45
C VAL A 288 6.17 14.19 31.82
N ARG A 289 7.25 14.97 31.95
CA ARG A 289 7.51 15.73 33.18
C ARG A 289 6.44 16.78 33.44
N ALA A 290 6.00 17.52 32.42
CA ALA A 290 4.96 18.52 32.55
C ALA A 290 3.61 17.90 32.96
N VAL A 291 3.23 16.76 32.38
CA VAL A 291 2.02 16.02 32.80
C VAL A 291 2.12 15.55 34.24
N LYS A 292 3.28 15.04 34.66
CA LYS A 292 3.50 14.66 36.07
C LYS A 292 3.36 15.86 37.02
N ASN A 293 3.85 17.04 36.62
CA ASN A 293 3.67 18.27 37.38
C ASN A 293 2.19 18.66 37.47
N ILE A 294 1.45 18.60 36.36
CA ILE A 294 -0.01 18.85 36.32
C ILE A 294 -0.73 17.95 37.33
N ILE A 295 -0.47 16.64 37.30
CA ILE A 295 -1.08 15.67 38.21
C ILE A 295 -0.78 16.02 39.67
N ASN A 296 0.46 16.40 39.97
CA ASN A 296 0.85 16.76 41.32
C ASN A 296 0.19 18.06 41.79
N ASP A 297 0.22 19.11 40.97
CA ASP A 297 -0.21 20.45 41.39
C ASP A 297 -1.73 20.59 41.45
N HIS A 298 -2.46 19.97 40.50
CA HIS A 298 -3.92 20.12 40.39
C HIS A 298 -4.71 19.03 41.11
N PHE A 299 -4.09 17.90 41.46
CA PHE A 299 -4.79 16.79 42.09
C PHE A 299 -4.12 16.37 43.38
N HIS A 300 -2.83 15.99 43.34
CA HIS A 300 -2.15 15.43 44.50
C HIS A 300 -2.05 16.44 45.65
N ASN A 301 -1.47 17.60 45.41
CA ASN A 301 -1.21 18.61 46.44
C ASN A 301 -2.50 19.16 47.06
N ILE A 302 -3.60 19.19 46.30
CA ILE A 302 -4.90 19.66 46.78
C ILE A 302 -5.55 18.65 47.74
N HIS A 303 -5.46 17.36 47.44
CA HIS A 303 -6.22 16.33 48.15
C HIS A 303 -5.39 15.46 49.10
N ALA A 304 -4.09 15.29 48.91
CA ALA A 304 -3.30 14.27 49.60
C ALA A 304 -3.32 14.41 51.14
N GLU A 305 -3.13 15.63 51.65
CA GLU A 305 -3.14 15.87 53.09
C GLU A 305 -4.53 15.64 53.70
N ASN A 306 -5.57 16.16 53.03
CA ASN A 306 -6.96 15.99 53.46
C ASN A 306 -7.36 14.51 53.45
N LEU A 307 -7.00 13.78 52.40
CA LEU A 307 -7.30 12.37 52.27
C LEU A 307 -6.61 11.56 53.37
N THR A 308 -5.34 11.84 53.66
CA THR A 308 -4.59 11.19 54.76
C THR A 308 -5.27 11.42 56.11
N ARG A 309 -5.77 12.64 56.36
CA ARG A 309 -6.50 12.98 57.60
C ARG A 309 -7.87 12.28 57.69
N ILE A 310 -8.59 12.15 56.57
CA ILE A 310 -9.89 11.45 56.53
C ILE A 310 -9.68 9.95 56.74
N LEU A 311 -8.70 9.38 56.04
CA LEU A 311 -8.40 7.96 56.07
C LEU A 311 -7.93 7.46 57.44
N SER A 312 -7.29 8.31 58.24
CA SER A 312 -6.92 7.96 59.63
C SER A 312 -8.10 7.97 60.61
N GLN A 313 -9.28 8.44 60.19
CA GLN A 313 -10.48 8.59 61.04
C GLN A 313 -11.65 7.70 60.60
N ILE A 314 -11.58 7.07 59.42
CA ILE A 314 -12.66 6.26 58.86
C ILE A 314 -12.48 4.79 59.24
N GLU A 315 -13.56 4.15 59.70
CA GLU A 315 -13.57 2.73 59.98
C GLU A 315 -13.69 1.91 58.68
N VAL A 316 -13.15 0.69 58.66
CA VAL A 316 -13.07 -0.14 57.43
C VAL A 316 -14.45 -0.50 56.87
N ASP A 317 -15.46 -0.62 57.73
CA ASP A 317 -16.86 -0.92 57.37
C ASP A 317 -17.57 0.26 56.70
N GLN A 318 -17.03 1.48 56.80
CA GLN A 318 -17.55 2.68 56.15
C GLN A 318 -16.93 2.92 54.76
N ILE A 319 -15.91 2.15 54.38
CA ILE A 319 -15.27 2.26 53.07
C ILE A 319 -16.13 1.57 52.01
N LEU A 320 -16.40 2.29 50.92
CA LEU A 320 -17.22 1.75 49.82
C LEU A 320 -16.60 0.47 49.23
N PRO A 321 -17.43 -0.53 48.83
CA PRO A 321 -16.95 -1.80 48.28
C PRO A 321 -15.95 -1.67 47.14
N LYS A 322 -16.06 -0.64 46.31
CA LYS A 322 -15.14 -0.38 45.18
C LYS A 322 -13.68 -0.17 45.59
N TYR A 323 -13.44 0.31 46.81
CA TYR A 323 -12.08 0.51 47.33
C TYR A 323 -11.53 -0.73 48.06
N LEU A 324 -12.40 -1.66 48.46
CA LEU A 324 -12.00 -2.87 49.16
C LEU A 324 -11.34 -3.88 48.19
N PRO A 325 -10.33 -4.65 48.62
CA PRO A 325 -9.74 -5.69 47.78
C PRO A 325 -10.64 -6.93 47.72
N GLN A 326 -10.56 -7.68 46.62
CA GLN A 326 -11.32 -8.92 46.46
C GLN A 326 -10.59 -10.08 47.18
N GLY A 327 -11.13 -10.54 48.32
CA GLY A 327 -10.64 -11.71 49.09
C GLY A 327 -9.96 -11.36 50.42
N GLY A 328 -10.47 -11.86 51.56
CA GLY A 328 -10.25 -11.32 52.91
C GLY A 328 -8.84 -11.39 53.55
N SER A 329 -8.70 -10.56 54.60
CA SER A 329 -7.54 -10.16 55.41
C SER A 329 -6.59 -9.16 54.74
N PHE A 330 -6.68 -7.89 55.16
CA PHE A 330 -5.92 -6.78 54.60
C PHE A 330 -5.15 -6.04 55.69
N ASP A 331 -3.95 -5.61 55.33
CA ASP A 331 -3.15 -4.66 56.10
C ASP A 331 -3.71 -3.25 55.93
N HIS A 332 -3.83 -2.50 57.03
CA HIS A 332 -4.42 -1.17 57.04
C HIS A 332 -3.64 -0.21 56.15
N GLU A 333 -2.30 -0.25 56.15
CA GLU A 333 -1.47 0.58 55.26
C GLU A 333 -1.74 0.29 53.77
N LYS A 334 -1.82 -0.99 53.40
CA LYS A 334 -2.11 -1.39 52.01
C LYS A 334 -3.50 -0.96 51.56
N LEU A 335 -4.48 -1.01 52.46
CA LEU A 335 -5.82 -0.52 52.19
C LEU A 335 -5.82 0.99 51.97
N MET A 336 -5.11 1.75 52.81
CA MET A 336 -5.01 3.22 52.66
C MET A 336 -4.32 3.61 51.35
N HIS A 337 -3.25 2.91 50.97
CA HIS A 337 -2.60 3.11 49.66
C HIS A 337 -3.55 2.83 48.49
N ARG A 338 -4.31 1.74 48.56
CA ARG A 338 -5.29 1.39 47.52
C ARG A 338 -6.40 2.44 47.40
N VAL A 339 -6.97 2.88 48.52
CA VAL A 339 -8.01 3.92 48.53
C VAL A 339 -7.46 5.20 47.90
N THR A 340 -6.25 5.60 48.30
CA THR A 340 -5.54 6.77 47.78
C THR A 340 -5.32 6.68 46.27
N GLU A 341 -4.85 5.55 45.78
CA GLU A 341 -4.61 5.33 44.35
C GLU A 341 -5.90 5.41 43.54
N ILE A 342 -6.96 4.70 43.96
CA ILE A 342 -8.25 4.70 43.27
C ILE A 342 -8.86 6.11 43.29
N PHE A 343 -8.81 6.80 44.44
CA PHE A 343 -9.33 8.17 44.55
C PHE A 343 -8.64 9.12 43.56
N PHE A 344 -7.30 9.14 43.52
CA PHE A 344 -6.58 10.00 42.59
C PHE A 344 -6.83 9.62 41.13
N ARG A 345 -6.88 8.32 40.83
CA ARG A 345 -7.21 7.84 39.48
C ARG A 345 -8.59 8.31 39.04
N GLU A 346 -9.60 8.22 39.91
CA GLU A 346 -10.95 8.72 39.64
C GLU A 346 -10.97 10.25 39.45
N ARG A 347 -10.23 11.01 40.25
CA ARG A 347 -10.14 12.47 40.09
C ARG A 347 -9.48 12.87 38.76
N ILE A 348 -8.39 12.21 38.39
CA ILE A 348 -7.68 12.45 37.13
C ILE A 348 -8.56 12.08 35.93
N ALA A 349 -9.35 11.00 36.04
CA ALA A 349 -10.24 10.55 34.98
C ALA A 349 -11.39 11.54 34.68
N LEU A 350 -11.72 12.45 35.61
CA LEU A 350 -12.70 13.51 35.38
C LEU A 350 -12.14 14.70 34.58
N SER A 351 -10.82 14.83 34.49
CA SER A 351 -10.18 15.90 33.74
C SER A 351 -10.28 15.66 32.24
N LEU A 352 -10.55 16.73 31.49
CA LEU A 352 -10.74 16.65 30.03
C LEU A 352 -9.42 16.27 29.34
N GLY A 353 -9.32 15.03 28.86
CA GLY A 353 -8.22 14.52 28.05
C GLY A 353 -6.90 14.24 28.78
N LEU A 354 -6.77 14.50 30.08
CA LEU A 354 -5.51 14.35 30.81
C LEU A 354 -5.02 12.89 30.87
N GLN A 355 -5.93 11.95 31.13
CA GLN A 355 -5.60 10.53 31.17
C GLN A 355 -5.16 10.01 29.78
N GLN A 356 -5.88 10.42 28.73
CA GLN A 356 -5.56 10.07 27.35
C GLN A 356 -4.21 10.64 26.92
N LEU A 357 -3.91 11.89 27.30
CA LEU A 357 -2.61 12.52 27.05
C LEU A 357 -1.47 11.75 27.71
N ASP A 358 -1.60 11.38 28.98
CA ASP A 358 -0.57 10.62 29.71
C ASP A 358 -0.29 9.26 29.06
N ARG A 359 -1.37 8.54 28.68
CA ARG A 359 -1.25 7.27 27.93
C ARG A 359 -0.57 7.49 26.58
N PHE A 360 -0.95 8.54 25.85
CA PHE A 360 -0.40 8.85 24.54
C PHE A 360 1.10 9.15 24.61
N LEU A 361 1.52 10.04 25.51
CA LEU A 361 2.92 10.38 25.72
C LEU A 361 3.75 9.18 26.20
N SER A 362 3.18 8.35 27.08
CA SER A 362 3.84 7.13 27.54
C SER A 362 4.10 6.15 26.40
N ARG A 363 3.11 5.92 25.52
CA ARG A 363 3.26 5.07 24.32
C ARG A 363 4.33 5.63 23.38
N ILE A 364 4.29 6.94 23.12
CA ILE A 364 5.31 7.61 22.28
C ILE A 364 6.69 7.42 22.87
N LEU A 365 6.88 7.74 24.16
CA LEU A 365 8.19 7.70 24.79
C LEU A 365 8.73 6.28 24.86
N GLN A 366 7.89 5.28 25.12
CA GLN A 366 8.27 3.87 25.09
C GLN A 366 8.77 3.44 23.71
N THR A 367 8.06 3.79 22.64
CA THR A 367 8.49 3.52 21.26
C THR A 367 9.81 4.24 20.96
N LEU A 368 9.96 5.51 21.36
CA LEU A 368 11.19 6.26 21.12
C LEU A 368 12.40 5.64 21.84
N PHE A 369 12.24 5.22 23.09
CA PHE A 369 13.29 4.50 23.82
C PHE A 369 13.63 3.16 23.15
N HIS A 370 12.62 2.41 22.71
CA HIS A 370 12.84 1.15 22.02
C HIS A 370 13.62 1.34 20.71
N GLN A 371 13.27 2.35 19.91
CA GLN A 371 14.00 2.72 18.69
C GLN A 371 15.45 3.12 19.00
N ALA A 372 15.67 3.96 20.03
CA ALA A 372 17.01 4.38 20.43
C ALA A 372 17.90 3.24 20.93
N ASP A 373 17.31 2.25 21.63
CA ASP A 373 18.03 1.07 22.14
C ASP A 373 18.42 0.11 21.02
N LYS A 374 17.55 -0.07 20.02
CA LYS A 374 17.75 -1.06 18.95
C LYS A 374 18.60 -0.58 17.79
N LEU A 375 18.71 0.73 17.56
CA LEU A 375 19.33 1.28 16.36
C LEU A 375 20.53 2.19 16.67
N PRO A 376 21.65 2.05 15.94
CA PRO A 376 22.76 2.99 16.03
C PRO A 376 22.39 4.37 15.47
N GLY A 377 23.16 5.39 15.85
CA GLY A 377 22.85 6.80 15.54
C GLY A 377 22.64 7.12 14.05
N ASN A 378 23.42 6.52 13.14
CA ASN A 378 23.25 6.69 11.70
C ASN A 378 21.92 6.11 11.20
N LYS A 379 21.49 4.96 11.74
CA LYS A 379 20.21 4.34 11.40
C LYS A 379 19.02 5.10 11.98
N LEU A 380 19.16 5.70 13.16
CA LEU A 380 18.12 6.59 13.70
C LEU A 380 17.87 7.80 12.81
N GLN A 381 18.92 8.38 12.21
CA GLN A 381 18.76 9.47 11.25
C GLN A 381 18.04 9.02 9.97
N LEU A 382 18.39 7.84 9.45
CA LEU A 382 17.68 7.27 8.30
C LEU A 382 16.20 6.99 8.64
N LEU A 383 15.92 6.45 9.82
CA LEU A 383 14.57 6.17 10.30
C LEU A 383 13.72 7.44 10.43
N LEU A 384 14.30 8.55 10.89
CA LEU A 384 13.58 9.82 10.96
C LEU A 384 13.15 10.32 9.58
N ASN A 385 13.99 10.12 8.57
CA ASN A 385 13.70 10.56 7.21
C ASN A 385 12.85 9.54 6.41
N TYR A 386 12.71 8.32 6.91
CA TYR A 386 11.80 7.33 6.36
C TYR A 386 10.35 7.80 6.52
N ASP A 387 9.61 7.89 5.41
CA ASP A 387 8.19 8.21 5.40
C ASP A 387 7.40 7.03 4.83
N PRO A 388 6.71 6.25 5.69
CA PRO A 388 5.84 5.16 5.26
C PRO A 388 4.83 5.55 4.18
N GLN A 389 4.40 6.82 4.11
CA GLN A 389 3.39 7.24 3.13
C GLN A 389 3.97 7.48 1.74
N ARG A 390 5.31 7.52 1.60
CA ARG A 390 6.00 7.83 0.35
C ARG A 390 6.66 6.63 -0.31
N ILE A 391 6.68 5.48 0.36
CA ILE A 391 7.39 4.29 -0.17
C ILE A 391 6.61 3.56 -1.26
N MET A 392 5.30 3.75 -1.36
CA MET A 392 4.46 3.06 -2.33
C MET A 392 3.38 3.98 -2.88
N THR A 393 2.99 3.73 -4.13
CA THR A 393 1.86 4.42 -4.75
C THR A 393 1.13 3.54 -5.76
N SER A 394 -0.18 3.73 -5.89
CA SER A 394 -0.98 2.99 -6.88
C SER A 394 -0.81 3.60 -8.27
N LEU A 395 -0.85 2.78 -9.32
CA LEU A 395 -0.91 3.26 -10.70
C LEU A 395 -2.26 3.93 -11.02
N ASP A 396 -3.36 3.45 -10.40
CA ASP A 396 -4.72 3.94 -10.63
C ASP A 396 -4.98 5.29 -9.95
N HIS A 397 -4.49 5.44 -8.73
CA HIS A 397 -4.66 6.64 -7.91
C HIS A 397 -3.32 7.00 -7.26
N PRO A 398 -2.40 7.63 -7.99
CA PRO A 398 -1.11 8.00 -7.46
C PRO A 398 -1.27 9.07 -6.37
N GLY A 399 -0.47 8.95 -5.32
CA GLY A 399 -0.38 9.97 -4.28
C GLY A 399 0.27 11.23 -4.84
N ALA A 400 -0.36 12.39 -4.64
CA ALA A 400 0.10 13.67 -5.19
C ALA A 400 1.57 14.00 -4.87
N TRP A 401 2.06 13.54 -3.72
CA TRP A 401 3.41 13.80 -3.20
C TRP A 401 4.53 12.98 -3.85
N VAL A 402 4.19 11.95 -4.63
CA VAL A 402 5.15 10.95 -5.14
C VAL A 402 5.00 10.77 -6.65
N ALA A 403 4.30 11.68 -7.33
CA ALA A 403 3.96 11.57 -8.75
C ALA A 403 5.07 12.05 -9.71
N ASP A 404 6.31 12.19 -9.24
CA ASP A 404 7.44 12.65 -10.04
C ASP A 404 8.39 11.51 -10.45
N ILE A 405 9.21 11.81 -11.46
CA ILE A 405 10.14 10.84 -12.07
C ILE A 405 11.25 10.36 -11.13
N ILE A 406 11.60 11.14 -10.10
CA ILE A 406 12.66 10.77 -9.14
C ILE A 406 12.16 9.64 -8.26
N HIS A 407 10.92 9.73 -7.79
CA HIS A 407 10.33 8.71 -6.93
C HIS A 407 9.86 7.48 -7.68
N LEU A 408 9.25 7.66 -8.85
CA LEU A 408 8.61 6.57 -9.60
C LEU A 408 9.53 5.89 -10.61
N GLY A 409 10.65 6.55 -10.93
CA GLY A 409 11.42 6.22 -12.11
C GLY A 409 10.70 6.62 -13.41
N SER A 410 11.46 6.61 -14.50
CA SER A 410 10.96 6.95 -15.85
C SER A 410 9.79 6.06 -16.29
N LYS A 411 9.90 4.74 -16.08
CA LYS A 411 8.85 3.77 -16.43
C LYS A 411 7.57 3.99 -15.64
N GLY A 412 7.70 4.09 -14.31
CA GLY A 412 6.59 4.34 -13.38
C GLY A 412 5.81 5.59 -13.74
N HIS A 413 6.54 6.69 -13.94
CA HIS A 413 5.99 7.98 -14.32
C HIS A 413 5.21 7.93 -15.63
N ASN A 414 5.76 7.29 -16.65
CA ASN A 414 5.10 7.19 -17.95
C ASN A 414 3.84 6.31 -17.89
N MET A 415 3.85 5.21 -17.15
CA MET A 415 2.64 4.38 -16.97
C MET A 415 1.50 5.15 -16.30
N ILE A 416 1.80 5.94 -15.26
CA ILE A 416 0.79 6.78 -14.60
C ILE A 416 0.20 7.79 -15.59
N LYS A 417 1.03 8.41 -16.44
CA LYS A 417 0.51 9.32 -17.47
C LYS A 417 -0.33 8.63 -18.54
N LEU A 418 0.11 7.46 -19.03
CA LEU A 418 -0.68 6.67 -19.99
C LEU A 418 -2.06 6.35 -19.39
N LYS A 419 -2.09 5.96 -18.12
CA LYS A 419 -3.33 5.63 -17.40
C LYS A 419 -4.20 6.86 -17.13
N SER A 420 -3.62 8.03 -16.84
CA SER A 420 -4.37 9.28 -16.68
C SER A 420 -5.00 9.77 -17.99
N TYR A 421 -4.52 9.30 -19.15
CA TYR A 421 -5.15 9.50 -20.45
C TYR A 421 -6.20 8.44 -20.80
N GLY A 422 -6.47 7.48 -19.91
CA GLY A 422 -7.44 6.42 -20.15
C GLY A 422 -6.94 5.29 -21.06
N LEU A 423 -5.63 5.19 -21.28
CA LEU A 423 -5.03 4.08 -22.04
C LEU A 423 -4.97 2.81 -21.18
N PRO A 424 -5.10 1.60 -21.78
CA PRO A 424 -5.22 0.35 -21.05
C PRO A 424 -3.87 -0.13 -20.51
N VAL A 425 -3.47 0.44 -19.38
CA VAL A 425 -2.31 -0.01 -18.60
C VAL A 425 -2.79 -0.99 -17.53
N PRO A 426 -2.25 -2.23 -17.47
CA PRO A 426 -2.62 -3.21 -16.46
C PRO A 426 -2.46 -2.64 -15.04
N PRO A 427 -3.37 -2.97 -14.11
CA PRO A 427 -3.37 -2.40 -12.76
C PRO A 427 -2.14 -2.87 -11.97
N GLY A 428 -1.72 -2.05 -11.01
CA GLY A 428 -0.48 -2.27 -10.29
C GLY A 428 -0.17 -1.16 -9.29
N PHE A 429 1.00 -1.27 -8.67
CA PHE A 429 1.56 -0.25 -7.78
C PHE A 429 3.07 -0.14 -7.99
N ILE A 430 3.63 1.00 -7.59
CA ILE A 430 5.05 1.30 -7.66
C ILE A 430 5.56 1.42 -6.23
N ILE A 431 6.60 0.67 -5.92
CA ILE A 431 7.45 0.84 -4.76
C ILE A 431 8.53 1.84 -5.16
N THR A 432 8.57 2.98 -4.50
CA THR A 432 9.28 4.16 -4.97
C THR A 432 10.77 4.08 -4.66
N THR A 433 11.58 4.99 -5.22
CA THR A 433 13.00 5.11 -4.88
C THR A 433 13.24 5.44 -3.41
N GLU A 434 12.25 5.96 -2.67
CA GLU A 434 12.34 6.16 -1.21
C GLU A 434 12.49 4.83 -0.47
N ALA A 435 11.74 3.81 -0.87
CA ALA A 435 11.91 2.46 -0.32
C ALA A 435 13.33 1.94 -0.58
N PHE A 436 13.88 2.20 -1.77
CA PHE A 436 15.27 1.84 -2.08
C PHE A 436 16.27 2.60 -1.19
N ARG A 437 16.09 3.90 -0.97
CA ARG A 437 16.96 4.73 -0.12
C ARG A 437 16.98 4.25 1.32
N TYR A 438 15.83 3.85 1.85
CA TYR A 438 15.69 3.38 3.24
C TYR A 438 15.63 1.86 3.38
N ARG A 439 15.99 1.10 2.33
CA ARG A 439 15.96 -0.38 2.35
C ARG A 439 16.73 -0.97 3.52
N GLU A 440 17.85 -0.36 3.91
CA GLU A 440 18.63 -0.83 5.06
C GLU A 440 17.84 -0.76 6.37
N ILE A 441 16.97 0.24 6.53
CA ILE A 441 16.09 0.37 7.69
C ILE A 441 14.95 -0.63 7.61
N ILE A 442 14.32 -0.74 6.43
CA ILE A 442 13.25 -1.72 6.18
C ILE A 442 13.75 -3.14 6.47
N ASP A 443 14.95 -3.50 6.04
CA ASP A 443 15.51 -4.84 6.18
C ASP A 443 16.07 -5.14 7.58
N SER A 444 16.44 -4.13 8.37
CA SER A 444 17.13 -4.33 9.66
C SER A 444 16.32 -3.95 10.89
N TYR A 445 15.18 -3.28 10.73
CA TYR A 445 14.30 -2.91 11.83
C TYR A 445 12.92 -3.57 11.69
N PRO A 446 12.57 -4.58 12.50
CA PRO A 446 11.36 -5.38 12.31
C PRO A 446 10.05 -4.58 12.22
N PRO A 447 9.82 -3.49 12.98
CA PRO A 447 8.62 -2.68 12.79
C PRO A 447 8.55 -1.99 11.41
N ALA A 448 9.69 -1.55 10.85
CA ALA A 448 9.73 -0.99 9.50
C ALA A 448 9.50 -2.07 8.43
N GLU A 449 10.08 -3.27 8.62
CA GLU A 449 9.84 -4.43 7.76
C GLU A 449 8.36 -4.81 7.73
N GLN A 450 7.74 -4.89 8.92
CA GLN A 450 6.32 -5.24 9.06
C GLN A 450 5.43 -4.19 8.41
N ASN A 451 5.69 -2.91 8.65
CA ASN A 451 4.96 -1.81 8.01
C ASN A 451 5.06 -1.89 6.46
N PHE A 452 6.25 -2.18 5.93
CA PHE A 452 6.45 -2.37 4.48
C PHE A 452 5.63 -3.53 3.93
N LYS A 453 5.64 -4.70 4.60
CA LYS A 453 4.84 -5.88 4.21
C LYS A 453 3.35 -5.59 4.23
N GLU A 454 2.86 -4.92 5.27
CA GLU A 454 1.45 -4.54 5.39
C GLU A 454 1.00 -3.57 4.30
N GLN A 455 1.88 -2.67 3.84
CA GLN A 455 1.58 -1.80 2.71
C GLN A 455 1.45 -2.59 1.40
N ILE A 456 2.35 -3.55 1.15
CA ILE A 456 2.25 -4.45 -0.01
C ILE A 456 0.94 -5.23 0.04
N ALA A 457 0.61 -5.83 1.19
CA ALA A 457 -0.62 -6.60 1.37
C ALA A 457 -1.87 -5.75 1.11
N ARG A 458 -1.90 -4.50 1.61
CA ARG A 458 -2.99 -3.55 1.34
C ARG A 458 -3.14 -3.22 -0.15
N HIS A 459 -2.02 -3.02 -0.85
CA HIS A 459 -2.04 -2.77 -2.29
C HIS A 459 -2.51 -3.99 -3.09
N ILE A 460 -2.07 -5.20 -2.73
CA ILE A 460 -2.55 -6.44 -3.35
C ILE A 460 -4.05 -6.60 -3.12
N ALA A 461 -4.55 -6.46 -1.90
CA ALA A 461 -5.97 -6.58 -1.58
C ALA A 461 -6.84 -5.59 -2.38
N ARG A 462 -6.31 -4.40 -2.68
CA ARG A 462 -7.00 -3.44 -3.57
C ARG A 462 -7.01 -3.91 -5.02
N LEU A 463 -5.89 -4.46 -5.50
CA LEU A 463 -5.79 -4.98 -6.86
C LEU A 463 -6.68 -6.22 -7.07
N GLU A 464 -6.76 -7.12 -6.09
CA GLU A 464 -7.64 -8.30 -6.14
C GLU A 464 -9.10 -7.89 -6.34
N LYS A 465 -9.56 -6.87 -5.59
CA LYS A 465 -10.90 -6.28 -5.74
C LYS A 465 -11.12 -5.65 -7.11
N LEU A 466 -10.10 -5.02 -7.71
CA LEU A 466 -10.20 -4.39 -9.03
C LEU A 466 -10.19 -5.41 -10.17
N ALA A 467 -9.36 -6.44 -10.08
CA ALA A 467 -9.16 -7.44 -11.13
C ALA A 467 -10.15 -8.62 -11.04
N GLY A 468 -10.79 -8.83 -9.89
CA GLY A 468 -11.64 -9.99 -9.65
C GLY A 468 -10.87 -11.32 -9.67
N LYS A 469 -9.60 -11.28 -9.26
CA LYS A 469 -8.67 -12.42 -9.15
C LYS A 469 -8.01 -12.37 -7.78
N ASP A 470 -7.53 -13.50 -7.28
CA ASP A 470 -6.86 -13.56 -5.97
C ASP A 470 -5.40 -13.98 -6.13
N PHE A 471 -4.51 -13.32 -5.41
CA PHE A 471 -3.09 -13.60 -5.41
C PHE A 471 -2.80 -14.87 -4.60
N GLY A 472 -2.27 -15.89 -5.28
CA GLY A 472 -2.01 -17.20 -4.69
C GLY A 472 -3.16 -18.21 -4.72
N ASN A 473 -4.31 -17.88 -5.33
CA ASN A 473 -5.42 -18.81 -5.50
C ASN A 473 -5.27 -19.66 -6.78
N PRO A 474 -5.12 -20.99 -6.71
CA PRO A 474 -4.96 -21.84 -7.90
C PRO A 474 -6.16 -21.83 -8.84
N LYS A 475 -7.39 -21.57 -8.33
CA LYS A 475 -8.61 -21.59 -9.16
C LYS A 475 -8.76 -20.33 -10.00
N ASN A 476 -8.36 -19.18 -9.46
CA ASN A 476 -8.45 -17.90 -10.16
C ASN A 476 -7.22 -17.01 -9.87
N PRO A 477 -6.03 -17.45 -10.33
CA PRO A 477 -4.78 -16.83 -9.89
C PRO A 477 -4.57 -15.46 -10.51
N MET A 478 -4.12 -14.53 -9.67
CA MET A 478 -3.44 -13.31 -10.06
C MET A 478 -1.93 -13.55 -10.04
N LEU A 479 -1.23 -13.16 -11.11
CA LEU A 479 0.24 -13.18 -11.18
C LEU A 479 0.74 -11.76 -11.44
N PHE A 480 1.96 -11.46 -10.98
CA PHE A 480 2.59 -10.16 -11.15
C PHE A 480 3.84 -10.21 -12.01
N SER A 481 4.12 -9.11 -12.71
CA SER A 481 5.45 -8.75 -13.15
C SER A 481 6.07 -7.77 -12.16
N VAL A 482 7.35 -7.95 -11.85
CA VAL A 482 8.13 -7.12 -10.94
C VAL A 482 9.31 -6.55 -11.73
N ARG A 483 9.25 -5.25 -12.02
CA ARG A 483 10.15 -4.58 -12.97
C ARG A 483 10.86 -3.41 -12.30
N SER A 484 12.17 -3.28 -12.52
CA SER A 484 12.90 -2.08 -12.08
C SER A 484 12.45 -0.83 -12.85
N GLY A 485 12.46 0.33 -12.20
CA GLY A 485 12.27 1.64 -12.81
C GLY A 485 13.22 2.68 -12.21
N SER A 486 14.32 2.99 -12.89
CA SER A 486 15.21 4.09 -12.51
C SER A 486 14.76 5.42 -13.13
N ALA A 487 15.11 6.53 -12.47
CA ALA A 487 14.85 7.87 -13.01
C ALA A 487 15.52 8.06 -14.38
N ILE A 488 16.76 7.57 -14.51
CA ILE A 488 17.51 7.55 -15.77
C ILE A 488 17.48 6.13 -16.33
N SER A 489 16.95 5.97 -17.54
CA SER A 489 16.70 4.67 -18.19
C SER A 489 17.99 3.84 -18.38
N GLN A 490 17.99 2.59 -17.89
CA GLN A 490 19.08 1.60 -18.05
C GLN A 490 18.56 0.32 -18.74
N PRO A 491 18.44 0.30 -20.08
CA PRO A 491 17.82 -0.82 -20.81
C PRO A 491 18.60 -2.12 -20.64
N GLY A 492 17.94 -3.18 -20.18
CA GLY A 492 18.52 -4.52 -20.03
C GLY A 492 19.46 -4.72 -18.85
N MET A 493 19.79 -3.67 -18.10
CA MET A 493 20.81 -3.75 -17.03
C MET A 493 20.28 -4.27 -15.70
N MET A 494 18.98 -4.25 -15.52
CA MET A 494 18.31 -4.55 -14.25
C MET A 494 17.42 -5.78 -14.40
N ASP A 495 17.26 -6.51 -13.31
CA ASP A 495 16.48 -7.74 -13.33
C ASP A 495 14.98 -7.44 -13.45
N THR A 496 14.27 -8.38 -14.07
CA THR A 496 12.83 -8.34 -14.23
C THR A 496 12.29 -9.74 -13.98
N PHE A 497 11.27 -9.83 -13.13
CA PHE A 497 10.59 -11.10 -12.86
C PHE A 497 9.21 -11.07 -13.49
N LEU A 498 8.90 -12.12 -14.24
CA LEU A 498 7.58 -12.35 -14.81
C LEU A 498 6.93 -13.53 -14.09
N ASN A 499 5.60 -13.56 -14.11
CA ASN A 499 4.79 -14.65 -13.54
C ASN A 499 4.99 -14.82 -12.01
N VAL A 500 5.37 -13.78 -11.27
CA VAL A 500 5.52 -13.82 -9.81
C VAL A 500 4.18 -14.14 -9.15
N GLY A 501 4.22 -15.05 -8.20
CA GLY A 501 3.10 -15.71 -7.54
C GLY A 501 2.87 -17.14 -8.00
N ILE A 502 3.56 -17.63 -9.04
CA ILE A 502 3.35 -18.97 -9.59
C ILE A 502 4.12 -20.04 -8.79
N ASN A 503 3.49 -21.19 -8.63
CA ASN A 503 4.07 -22.44 -8.12
C ASN A 503 3.42 -23.63 -8.84
N GLU A 504 3.78 -24.87 -8.46
CA GLU A 504 3.24 -26.07 -9.10
C GLU A 504 1.70 -26.17 -9.03
N GLU A 505 1.11 -25.82 -7.87
CA GLU A 505 -0.33 -25.87 -7.65
C GLU A 505 -1.05 -24.85 -8.53
N ILE A 506 -0.53 -23.63 -8.57
CA ILE A 506 -1.07 -22.53 -9.38
C ILE A 506 -0.90 -22.82 -10.87
N ALA A 507 0.22 -23.40 -11.30
CA ALA A 507 0.43 -23.82 -12.69
C ALA A 507 -0.59 -24.90 -13.08
N ALA A 508 -0.83 -25.90 -12.23
CA ALA A 508 -1.88 -26.90 -12.46
C ALA A 508 -3.29 -26.28 -12.54
N GLY A 509 -3.58 -25.31 -11.66
CA GLY A 509 -4.83 -24.55 -11.67
C GLY A 509 -5.04 -23.72 -12.94
N ILE A 510 -4.00 -23.02 -13.42
CA ILE A 510 -4.02 -22.29 -14.70
C ILE A 510 -4.27 -23.26 -15.86
N ALA A 511 -3.61 -24.42 -15.87
CA ALA A 511 -3.80 -25.43 -16.91
C ALA A 511 -5.25 -25.93 -16.95
N ALA A 512 -5.85 -26.19 -15.79
CA ALA A 512 -7.24 -26.63 -15.70
C ALA A 512 -8.24 -25.55 -16.14
N ARG A 513 -8.03 -24.29 -15.74
CA ARG A 513 -8.92 -23.17 -16.07
C ARG A 513 -8.86 -22.78 -17.55
N THR A 514 -7.67 -22.72 -18.13
CA THR A 514 -7.47 -22.26 -19.52
C THR A 514 -7.63 -23.38 -20.54
N GLY A 515 -7.59 -24.64 -20.13
CA GLY A 515 -7.48 -25.78 -21.03
C GLY A 515 -6.12 -25.84 -21.77
N ASN A 516 -5.17 -24.98 -21.40
CA ASN A 516 -3.87 -24.86 -22.05
C ASN A 516 -2.74 -25.24 -21.07
N THR A 517 -2.49 -26.54 -20.95
CA THR A 517 -1.40 -27.08 -20.11
C THR A 517 -0.04 -26.56 -20.53
N TRP A 518 0.21 -26.38 -21.83
CA TRP A 518 1.50 -25.89 -22.32
C TRP A 518 1.80 -24.47 -21.81
N PHE A 519 0.82 -23.56 -21.91
CA PHE A 519 0.92 -22.18 -21.43
C PHE A 519 1.24 -22.10 -19.94
N ALA A 520 0.51 -22.86 -19.13
CA ALA A 520 0.68 -22.82 -17.68
C ALA A 520 2.08 -23.23 -17.23
N TRP A 521 2.60 -24.33 -17.79
CA TRP A 521 3.94 -24.83 -17.45
C TRP A 521 5.07 -24.06 -18.14
N ASP A 522 4.84 -23.44 -19.32
CA ASP A 522 5.78 -22.46 -19.91
C ASP A 522 5.96 -21.26 -18.97
N SER A 523 4.86 -20.71 -18.45
CA SER A 523 4.89 -19.61 -17.48
C SER A 523 5.65 -19.99 -16.20
N TYR A 524 5.45 -21.21 -15.68
CA TYR A 524 6.19 -21.67 -14.49
C TYR A 524 7.68 -21.87 -14.77
N ARG A 525 8.03 -22.51 -15.89
CA ARG A 525 9.42 -22.64 -16.34
C ARG A 525 10.12 -21.28 -16.41
N ARG A 526 9.46 -20.28 -17.01
CA ARG A 526 10.03 -18.93 -17.19
C ARG A 526 10.29 -18.26 -15.85
N PHE A 527 9.34 -18.38 -14.92
CA PHE A 527 9.55 -17.91 -13.56
C PHE A 527 10.77 -18.58 -12.93
N LEU A 528 10.89 -19.91 -13.02
CA LEU A 528 12.03 -20.66 -12.47
C LEU A 528 13.36 -20.23 -13.09
N GLN A 529 13.41 -20.03 -14.42
CA GLN A 529 14.60 -19.56 -15.12
C GLN A 529 15.03 -18.18 -14.59
N GLY A 530 14.12 -17.20 -14.58
CA GLY A 530 14.40 -15.86 -14.05
C GLY A 530 14.79 -15.88 -12.57
N TYR A 531 14.12 -16.71 -11.77
CA TYR A 531 14.44 -16.92 -10.36
C TYR A 531 15.87 -17.44 -10.21
N GLY A 532 16.21 -18.57 -10.83
CA GLY A 532 17.54 -19.16 -10.74
C GLY A 532 18.66 -18.22 -11.22
N MET A 533 18.43 -17.49 -12.32
CA MET A 533 19.39 -16.50 -12.82
C MET A 533 19.65 -15.37 -11.81
N SER A 534 18.64 -14.93 -11.05
CA SER A 534 18.81 -13.91 -10.01
C SER A 534 19.62 -14.36 -8.79
N PHE A 535 19.86 -15.67 -8.67
CA PHE A 535 20.77 -16.26 -7.67
C PHE A 535 22.14 -16.64 -8.27
N GLY A 536 22.42 -16.23 -9.51
CA GLY A 536 23.71 -16.41 -10.15
C GLY A 536 23.84 -17.66 -11.03
N LEU A 537 22.74 -18.37 -11.32
CA LEU A 537 22.79 -19.43 -12.32
C LEU A 537 22.89 -18.85 -13.74
N GLU A 538 23.83 -19.37 -14.51
CA GLU A 538 24.00 -18.99 -15.90
C GLU A 538 22.86 -19.52 -16.77
N ARG A 539 22.51 -18.74 -17.79
CA ARG A 539 21.45 -19.10 -18.75
C ARG A 539 21.70 -20.45 -19.42
N ASP A 540 22.96 -20.72 -19.77
CA ASP A 540 23.40 -21.93 -20.46
C ASP A 540 22.97 -23.23 -19.75
N VAL A 541 22.86 -23.18 -18.41
CA VAL A 541 22.39 -24.30 -17.60
C VAL A 541 20.95 -24.68 -17.99
N PHE A 542 20.09 -23.69 -18.16
CA PHE A 542 18.70 -23.88 -18.55
C PHE A 542 18.57 -24.23 -20.03
N ASP A 543 19.36 -23.59 -20.90
CA ASP A 543 19.35 -23.83 -22.33
C ASP A 543 19.82 -25.25 -22.68
N ALA A 544 20.75 -25.81 -21.90
CA ALA A 544 21.15 -27.21 -22.00
C ALA A 544 19.98 -28.16 -21.71
N ILE A 545 19.23 -27.93 -20.62
CA ILE A 545 18.08 -28.76 -20.23
C ILE A 545 17.02 -28.76 -21.34
N ILE A 546 16.55 -27.59 -21.77
CA ILE A 546 15.50 -27.55 -22.80
C ILE A 546 15.99 -28.10 -24.15
N SER A 547 17.30 -28.00 -24.44
CA SER A 547 17.90 -28.58 -25.65
C SER A 547 17.95 -30.09 -25.62
N GLU A 548 18.25 -30.70 -24.48
CA GLU A 548 18.16 -32.14 -24.29
C GLU A 548 16.73 -32.65 -24.54
N PHE A 549 15.72 -31.99 -23.95
CA PHE A 549 14.31 -32.36 -24.17
C PHE A 549 13.89 -32.18 -25.64
N LYS A 550 14.36 -31.15 -26.35
CA LYS A 550 14.11 -30.96 -27.78
C LYS A 550 14.69 -32.11 -28.61
N GLN A 551 15.93 -32.52 -28.30
CA GLN A 551 16.60 -33.65 -28.97
C GLN A 551 15.87 -34.97 -28.70
N GLN A 552 15.50 -35.26 -27.45
CA GLN A 552 14.77 -36.46 -27.07
C GLN A 552 13.39 -36.54 -27.74
N ALA A 553 12.71 -35.41 -27.90
CA ALA A 553 11.41 -35.33 -28.57
C ALA A 553 11.50 -35.23 -30.10
N GLY A 554 12.70 -35.07 -30.67
CA GLY A 554 12.89 -34.88 -32.12
C GLY A 554 12.28 -33.60 -32.68
N ILE A 555 12.13 -32.55 -31.85
CA ILE A 555 11.50 -31.28 -32.26
C ILE A 555 12.53 -30.15 -32.39
N PRO A 556 12.42 -29.27 -33.39
CA PRO A 556 13.36 -28.18 -33.58
C PRO A 556 13.09 -26.97 -32.67
N PHE A 557 11.83 -26.74 -32.25
CA PHE A 557 11.41 -25.54 -31.54
C PHE A 557 10.57 -25.85 -30.30
N LYS A 558 10.66 -25.00 -29.26
CA LYS A 558 9.91 -25.15 -27.99
C LYS A 558 8.39 -25.24 -28.16
N LYS A 559 7.84 -24.59 -29.19
CA LYS A 559 6.41 -24.63 -29.53
C LYS A 559 5.92 -26.03 -29.94
N GLY A 560 6.83 -26.94 -30.29
CA GLY A 560 6.51 -28.33 -30.62
C GLY A 560 6.31 -29.24 -29.41
N PHE A 561 6.58 -28.78 -28.19
CA PHE A 561 6.34 -29.58 -26.98
C PHE A 561 4.84 -29.73 -26.71
N SER A 562 4.43 -30.92 -26.27
CA SER A 562 3.13 -31.11 -25.61
C SER A 562 3.11 -30.47 -24.22
N GLY A 563 1.93 -30.24 -23.67
CA GLY A 563 1.78 -29.71 -22.30
C GLY A 563 2.48 -30.56 -21.24
N ARG A 564 2.45 -31.90 -21.39
CA ARG A 564 3.14 -32.83 -20.47
C ARG A 564 4.67 -32.75 -20.58
N GLN A 565 5.19 -32.62 -21.80
CA GLN A 565 6.63 -32.41 -22.00
C GLN A 565 7.05 -31.06 -21.39
N MET A 566 6.25 -30.02 -21.56
CA MET A 566 6.54 -28.71 -20.99
C MET A 566 6.58 -28.73 -19.46
N GLN A 567 5.65 -29.47 -18.84
CA GLN A 567 5.67 -29.74 -17.40
C GLN A 567 6.97 -30.42 -16.97
N GLN A 568 7.42 -31.44 -17.69
CA GLN A 568 8.68 -32.13 -17.37
C GLN A 568 9.88 -31.17 -17.43
N VAL A 569 9.96 -30.30 -18.45
CA VAL A 569 11.03 -29.29 -18.54
C VAL A 569 10.99 -28.36 -17.33
N ALA A 570 9.82 -27.85 -16.94
CA ALA A 570 9.68 -26.96 -15.78
C ALA A 570 10.14 -27.64 -14.49
N LEU A 571 9.79 -28.91 -14.27
CA LEU A 571 10.22 -29.67 -13.10
C LEU A 571 11.72 -29.98 -13.12
N SER A 572 12.33 -30.19 -14.30
CA SER A 572 13.79 -30.31 -14.44
C SER A 572 14.51 -29.01 -14.11
N TYR A 573 13.96 -27.84 -14.49
CA TYR A 573 14.50 -26.53 -14.09
C TYR A 573 14.46 -26.38 -12.56
N LYS A 574 13.32 -26.74 -11.96
CA LYS A 574 13.14 -26.72 -10.50
C LYS A 574 14.16 -27.61 -9.79
N ALA A 575 14.34 -28.84 -10.27
CA ALA A 575 15.33 -29.77 -9.71
C ALA A 575 16.74 -29.21 -9.81
N ARG A 576 17.13 -28.69 -10.98
CA ARG A 576 18.45 -28.11 -11.20
C ARG A 576 18.75 -26.94 -10.26
N ILE A 577 17.78 -26.06 -10.01
CA ILE A 577 17.93 -24.94 -9.06
C ILE A 577 18.16 -25.46 -7.64
N LYS A 578 17.43 -26.51 -7.22
CA LYS A 578 17.60 -27.13 -5.91
C LYS A 578 18.95 -27.85 -5.76
N ASP A 579 19.43 -28.50 -6.82
CA ASP A 579 20.72 -29.19 -6.84
C ASP A 579 21.90 -28.22 -6.63
N GLU A 580 21.72 -26.95 -7.00
CA GLU A 580 22.67 -25.84 -6.76
C GLU A 580 22.52 -25.20 -5.37
N GLY A 581 21.68 -25.77 -4.50
CA GLY A 581 21.47 -25.30 -3.13
C GLY A 581 20.61 -24.04 -3.02
N ILE A 582 19.93 -23.63 -4.09
CA ILE A 582 19.05 -22.46 -4.11
C ILE A 582 17.65 -22.87 -3.66
N GLU A 583 17.17 -22.27 -2.57
CA GLU A 583 15.81 -22.49 -2.08
C GLU A 583 14.79 -21.74 -2.95
N ILE A 584 13.73 -22.45 -3.34
CA ILE A 584 12.63 -21.90 -4.15
C ILE A 584 11.45 -21.61 -3.22
N ILE A 585 11.07 -20.35 -3.13
CA ILE A 585 9.97 -19.91 -2.29
C ILE A 585 8.63 -20.22 -2.98
N GLU A 586 7.84 -21.07 -2.35
CA GLU A 586 6.54 -21.55 -2.87
C GLU A 586 5.37 -20.65 -2.44
N ASN A 587 5.49 -19.93 -1.31
CA ASN A 587 4.47 -18.98 -0.86
C ASN A 587 4.47 -17.75 -1.79
N PRO A 588 3.34 -17.42 -2.44
CA PRO A 588 3.27 -16.32 -3.41
C PRO A 588 3.68 -14.95 -2.84
N PHE A 589 3.30 -14.65 -1.60
CA PHE A 589 3.61 -13.37 -0.96
C PHE A 589 5.11 -13.24 -0.66
N ASP A 590 5.70 -14.28 -0.07
CA ASP A 590 7.15 -14.30 0.19
C ASP A 590 7.94 -14.28 -1.13
N GLN A 591 7.45 -14.96 -2.17
CA GLN A 591 8.04 -14.96 -3.50
C GLN A 591 8.06 -13.54 -4.11
N LEU A 592 6.99 -12.77 -3.92
CA LEU A 592 6.93 -11.37 -4.35
C LEU A 592 7.92 -10.49 -3.57
N LEU A 593 8.02 -10.66 -2.25
CA LEU A 593 9.00 -9.93 -1.43
C LEU A 593 10.44 -10.22 -1.90
N THR A 594 10.75 -11.48 -2.19
CA THR A 594 12.05 -11.87 -2.73
C THR A 594 12.31 -11.28 -4.10
N ALA A 595 11.32 -11.27 -5.00
CA ALA A 595 11.46 -10.63 -6.31
C ALA A 595 11.73 -9.13 -6.19
N ILE A 596 11.01 -8.42 -5.31
CA ILE A 596 11.24 -6.99 -5.04
C ILE A 596 12.67 -6.76 -4.53
N LYS A 597 13.11 -7.56 -3.55
CA LYS A 597 14.46 -7.48 -2.99
C LYS A 597 15.52 -7.72 -4.06
N LYS A 598 15.34 -8.73 -4.91
CA LYS A 598 16.27 -9.03 -6.01
C LYS A 598 16.35 -7.91 -7.04
N VAL A 599 15.23 -7.26 -7.37
CA VAL A 599 15.25 -6.08 -8.25
C VAL A 599 15.99 -4.90 -7.61
N PHE A 600 15.86 -4.69 -6.29
CA PHE A 600 16.69 -3.69 -5.60
C PHE A 600 18.17 -4.06 -5.61
N GLU A 601 18.51 -5.32 -5.34
CA GLU A 601 19.89 -5.83 -5.38
C GLU A 601 20.51 -5.68 -6.79
N SER A 602 19.72 -5.86 -7.85
CA SER A 602 20.21 -5.78 -9.24
C SER A 602 20.76 -4.39 -9.60
N TRP A 603 20.39 -3.33 -8.87
CA TRP A 603 21.01 -2.00 -9.00
C TRP A 603 22.51 -2.03 -8.75
N GLN A 604 22.96 -2.93 -7.87
CA GLN A 604 24.35 -3.07 -7.47
C GLN A 604 25.10 -4.14 -8.29
N SER A 605 24.45 -4.75 -9.29
CA SER A 605 25.06 -5.74 -10.17
C SER A 605 26.25 -5.15 -10.96
N SER A 606 27.19 -6.02 -11.34
CA SER A 606 28.39 -5.64 -12.10
C SER A 606 28.03 -4.97 -13.44
N LYS A 607 27.03 -5.50 -14.15
CA LYS A 607 26.53 -4.95 -15.42
C LYS A 607 25.91 -3.56 -15.25
N ALA A 608 25.04 -3.37 -14.24
CA ALA A 608 24.41 -2.08 -13.98
C ALA A 608 25.41 -1.01 -13.54
N LYS A 609 26.36 -1.35 -12.64
CA LYS A 609 27.45 -0.45 -12.24
C LYS A 609 28.33 -0.04 -13.42
N THR A 610 28.69 -1.01 -14.25
CA THR A 610 29.53 -0.75 -15.43
C THR A 610 28.80 0.18 -16.41
N TYR A 611 27.52 -0.07 -16.68
CA TYR A 611 26.69 0.81 -17.51
C TYR A 611 26.64 2.23 -16.95
N ARG A 612 26.39 2.40 -15.64
CA ARG A 612 26.37 3.71 -15.00
C ARG A 612 27.70 4.44 -15.08
N SER A 613 28.81 3.74 -14.89
CA SER A 613 30.15 4.30 -15.03
C SER A 613 30.42 4.78 -16.46
N ILE A 614 30.07 3.97 -17.47
CA ILE A 614 30.23 4.33 -18.89
C ILE A 614 29.37 5.55 -19.25
N MET A 615 28.13 5.61 -18.74
CA MET A 615 27.17 6.66 -19.06
C MET A 615 27.27 7.91 -18.16
N GLY A 616 28.16 7.92 -17.16
CA GLY A 616 28.28 9.03 -16.20
C GLY A 616 27.07 9.21 -15.27
N ILE A 617 26.40 8.12 -14.89
CA ILE A 617 25.21 8.14 -14.03
C ILE A 617 25.62 7.90 -12.57
N SER A 618 25.12 8.73 -11.64
CA SER A 618 25.36 8.54 -10.20
C SER A 618 24.72 7.26 -9.64
N ASP A 619 25.43 6.60 -8.71
CA ASP A 619 24.93 5.43 -7.97
C ASP A 619 23.80 5.78 -6.97
N ASP A 620 23.70 7.04 -6.56
CA ASP A 620 22.79 7.52 -5.50
C ASP A 620 21.34 7.68 -5.95
N TRP A 621 21.06 7.58 -7.26
CA TRP A 621 19.69 7.65 -7.79
C TRP A 621 18.79 6.53 -7.25
N GLY A 622 19.33 5.30 -7.19
CA GLY A 622 18.57 4.10 -6.88
C GLY A 622 17.54 3.71 -7.96
N THR A 623 16.66 2.78 -7.60
CA THR A 623 15.61 2.27 -8.49
C THR A 623 14.27 2.16 -7.75
N ALA A 624 13.18 2.47 -8.43
CA ALA A 624 11.84 2.05 -8.04
C ALA A 624 11.58 0.62 -8.53
N VAL A 625 10.52 0.00 -8.03
CA VAL A 625 10.03 -1.32 -8.45
C VAL A 625 8.56 -1.19 -8.80
N THR A 626 8.20 -1.53 -10.03
CA THR A 626 6.81 -1.63 -10.46
C THR A 626 6.33 -3.06 -10.27
N VAL A 627 5.26 -3.24 -9.51
CA VAL A 627 4.52 -4.51 -9.39
C VAL A 627 3.21 -4.34 -10.17
N GLN A 628 3.07 -5.09 -11.25
CA GLN A 628 1.97 -4.94 -12.20
C GLN A 628 1.34 -6.29 -12.53
N GLU A 629 0.01 -6.35 -12.66
CA GLU A 629 -0.69 -7.56 -13.06
C GLU A 629 -0.14 -8.10 -14.40
N MET A 630 0.05 -9.42 -14.47
CA MET A 630 0.47 -10.10 -15.70
C MET A 630 -0.63 -10.07 -16.75
N VAL A 631 -0.20 -9.77 -17.97
CA VAL A 631 -0.95 -9.98 -19.22
C VAL A 631 -0.13 -10.93 -20.09
N PHE A 632 -0.78 -11.86 -20.79
CA PHE A 632 -0.10 -12.98 -21.44
C PHE A 632 -0.17 -12.93 -22.97
N GLY A 633 0.98 -12.64 -23.59
CA GLY A 633 1.15 -12.80 -25.05
C GLY A 633 1.30 -14.26 -25.51
N ASN A 634 1.32 -15.21 -24.57
CA ASN A 634 1.52 -16.65 -24.80
C ASN A 634 0.29 -17.51 -24.42
N ILE A 635 -0.88 -16.91 -24.21
CA ILE A 635 -2.09 -17.65 -23.80
C ILE A 635 -2.73 -18.44 -24.94
N SER A 636 -2.60 -17.97 -26.19
CA SER A 636 -3.15 -18.60 -27.38
C SER A 636 -2.35 -18.28 -28.65
N GLN A 637 -2.67 -18.93 -29.76
CA GLN A 637 -2.10 -18.61 -31.08
C GLN A 637 -2.49 -17.22 -31.61
N GLN A 638 -3.53 -16.63 -31.02
CA GLN A 638 -4.04 -15.30 -31.36
C GLN A 638 -3.62 -14.24 -30.34
N SER A 639 -2.69 -14.59 -29.43
CA SER A 639 -2.07 -13.64 -28.50
C SER A 639 -0.64 -13.33 -28.94
N GLY A 640 -0.17 -12.14 -28.58
CA GLY A 640 1.18 -11.70 -28.90
C GLY A 640 1.64 -10.55 -28.05
N THR A 641 2.92 -10.23 -28.20
CA THR A 641 3.59 -9.16 -27.47
C THR A 641 4.63 -8.53 -28.37
N GLY A 642 4.92 -7.26 -28.14
CA GLY A 642 5.91 -6.57 -28.94
C GLY A 642 6.32 -5.23 -28.37
N VAL A 643 7.19 -4.58 -29.12
CA VAL A 643 7.63 -3.22 -28.89
C VAL A 643 7.45 -2.47 -30.20
N PHE A 644 6.76 -1.34 -30.15
CA PHE A 644 6.60 -0.46 -31.30
C PHE A 644 7.12 0.94 -31.01
N PHE A 645 7.68 1.54 -32.04
CA PHE A 645 8.07 2.92 -32.14
C PHE A 645 6.99 3.67 -32.89
N THR A 646 6.64 4.86 -32.40
CA THR A 646 5.70 5.77 -33.08
C THR A 646 6.25 6.32 -34.40
N HIS A 647 7.58 6.34 -34.54
CA HIS A 647 8.32 6.80 -35.70
C HIS A 647 9.38 5.77 -36.08
N ASN A 648 9.98 5.92 -37.26
CA ASN A 648 11.05 5.02 -37.66
C ASN A 648 12.36 5.33 -36.91
N PRO A 649 12.99 4.35 -36.22
CA PRO A 649 14.24 4.58 -35.50
C PRO A 649 15.49 4.69 -36.41
N ARG A 650 15.42 4.24 -37.67
CA ARG A 650 16.58 4.15 -38.59
C ARG A 650 16.94 5.49 -39.27
N TRP A 651 15.97 6.39 -39.46
CA TRP A 651 16.10 7.61 -40.26
C TRP A 651 15.25 8.73 -39.69
N ALA A 652 15.82 9.94 -39.69
CA ALA A 652 15.18 11.12 -39.12
C ALA A 652 14.01 11.58 -40.02
N GLY A 653 12.79 11.27 -39.60
CA GLY A 653 11.55 11.73 -40.24
C GLY A 653 10.46 12.00 -39.21
N ASP A 654 9.64 13.01 -39.48
CA ASP A 654 8.56 13.48 -38.58
C ASP A 654 7.20 12.83 -38.87
N ILE A 655 7.18 11.78 -39.70
CA ILE A 655 5.94 11.09 -40.08
C ILE A 655 5.69 9.95 -39.09
N LEU A 656 4.55 10.03 -38.39
CA LEU A 656 4.09 8.95 -37.52
C LEU A 656 3.78 7.71 -38.36
N LYS A 657 4.62 6.69 -38.21
CA LYS A 657 4.47 5.37 -38.80
C LYS A 657 4.99 4.34 -37.80
N LEU A 658 4.12 3.41 -37.43
CA LEU A 658 4.48 2.38 -36.47
C LEU A 658 5.56 1.46 -37.04
N TRP A 659 6.61 1.28 -36.26
CA TRP A 659 7.76 0.45 -36.58
C TRP A 659 8.12 -0.41 -35.38
N GLY A 660 8.66 -1.61 -35.53
CA GLY A 660 9.17 -2.37 -34.39
C GLY A 660 9.04 -3.87 -34.55
N ASP A 661 9.01 -4.58 -33.43
CA ASP A 661 9.07 -6.03 -33.40
C ASP A 661 7.93 -6.59 -32.54
N PHE A 662 7.23 -7.61 -33.04
CA PHE A 662 6.29 -8.40 -32.24
C PHE A 662 6.51 -9.90 -32.45
N THR A 663 5.90 -10.70 -31.59
CA THR A 663 5.93 -12.16 -31.66
C THR A 663 4.60 -12.73 -31.17
N LEU A 664 4.25 -13.90 -31.67
CA LEU A 664 3.06 -14.66 -31.25
C LEU A 664 3.47 -15.75 -30.26
N GLU A 665 2.54 -16.13 -29.38
CA GLU A 665 2.72 -17.24 -28.42
C GLU A 665 3.94 -17.09 -27.50
N ASN A 666 4.34 -15.87 -27.18
CA ASN A 666 5.56 -15.56 -26.42
C ASN A 666 5.32 -14.40 -25.44
N GLN A 667 6.24 -14.22 -24.49
CA GLN A 667 6.20 -13.13 -23.50
C GLN A 667 7.17 -12.01 -23.89
N GLY A 668 6.95 -10.79 -23.38
CA GLY A 668 7.69 -9.60 -23.81
C GLY A 668 9.22 -9.75 -23.73
N GLU A 669 9.71 -10.50 -22.74
CA GLU A 669 11.12 -10.84 -22.59
C GLU A 669 11.72 -11.51 -23.84
N ASP A 670 10.97 -12.35 -24.54
CA ASP A 670 11.47 -13.05 -25.75
C ASP A 670 11.80 -12.05 -26.87
N VAL A 671 11.05 -10.94 -26.97
CA VAL A 671 11.27 -9.89 -27.97
C VAL A 671 12.52 -9.09 -27.65
N VAL A 672 12.67 -8.66 -26.40
CA VAL A 672 13.76 -7.77 -25.99
C VAL A 672 15.08 -8.53 -25.83
N SER A 673 15.05 -9.81 -25.44
CA SER A 673 16.23 -10.67 -25.38
C SER A 673 16.74 -11.11 -26.76
N GLY A 674 15.94 -10.99 -27.81
CA GLY A 674 16.36 -11.31 -29.18
C GLY A 674 16.48 -12.81 -29.50
N LEU A 675 15.91 -13.69 -28.66
CA LEU A 675 16.05 -15.15 -28.77
C LEU A 675 15.08 -15.79 -29.76
N VAL A 676 14.01 -15.08 -30.10
CA VAL A 676 13.00 -15.53 -31.04
C VAL A 676 13.08 -14.71 -32.32
N LYS A 677 12.69 -15.33 -33.44
CA LYS A 677 12.47 -14.57 -34.69
C LYS A 677 11.31 -13.61 -34.46
N THR A 678 11.56 -12.31 -34.63
CA THR A 678 10.54 -11.27 -34.50
C THR A 678 9.86 -10.98 -35.83
N LEU A 679 8.62 -10.53 -35.75
CA LEU A 679 7.75 -10.19 -36.87
C LEU A 679 7.60 -8.65 -36.96
N PRO A 680 7.46 -8.07 -38.17
CA PRO A 680 7.36 -6.64 -38.37
C PRO A 680 5.98 -6.07 -38.01
N ILE A 681 5.95 -4.84 -37.50
CA ILE A 681 4.69 -4.17 -37.13
C ILE A 681 3.91 -3.69 -38.36
N SER A 682 4.59 -3.20 -39.40
CA SER A 682 3.96 -2.62 -40.60
C SER A 682 4.48 -3.22 -41.92
N VAL A 683 3.67 -3.11 -42.98
CA VAL A 683 4.04 -3.60 -44.32
C VAL A 683 5.26 -2.86 -44.85
N MET A 684 5.29 -1.54 -44.69
CA MET A 684 6.44 -0.72 -45.08
C MET A 684 7.72 -1.15 -44.37
N GLN A 685 7.63 -1.53 -43.09
CA GLN A 685 8.79 -2.06 -42.36
C GLN A 685 9.28 -3.36 -42.98
N GLN A 686 8.37 -4.29 -43.28
CA GLN A 686 8.70 -5.58 -43.86
C GLN A 686 9.45 -5.43 -45.20
N GLU A 687 8.98 -4.53 -46.07
CA GLU A 687 9.63 -4.23 -47.36
C GLU A 687 11.03 -3.62 -47.19
N VAL A 688 11.16 -2.62 -46.33
CA VAL A 688 12.42 -1.86 -46.12
C VAL A 688 13.49 -2.67 -45.37
N GLU A 689 13.08 -3.59 -44.50
CA GLU A 689 13.98 -4.52 -43.80
C GLU A 689 14.16 -5.85 -44.54
N MET A 690 13.54 -6.01 -45.72
CA MET A 690 13.58 -7.25 -46.52
C MET A 690 13.28 -8.50 -45.68
N ARG A 691 12.32 -8.40 -44.75
CA ARG A 691 12.00 -9.52 -43.85
C ARG A 691 11.22 -10.59 -44.59
N ASP A 692 11.79 -11.79 -44.63
CA ASP A 692 11.15 -12.98 -45.17
C ASP A 692 10.09 -13.53 -44.18
N THR A 693 8.89 -12.95 -44.25
CA THR A 693 7.70 -13.38 -43.51
C THR A 693 6.42 -12.83 -44.14
N GLU A 694 5.35 -13.63 -44.10
CA GLU A 694 3.99 -13.21 -44.48
C GLU A 694 3.21 -12.60 -43.30
N ILE A 695 3.67 -12.81 -42.05
CA ILE A 695 2.96 -12.39 -40.84
C ILE A 695 3.40 -10.98 -40.44
N ILE A 696 2.48 -10.03 -40.59
CA ILE A 696 2.69 -8.59 -40.31
C ILE A 696 1.55 -8.12 -39.41
N LEU A 697 1.84 -7.39 -38.32
CA LEU A 697 0.79 -7.00 -37.35
C LEU A 697 -0.34 -6.22 -38.03
N GLU A 698 0.03 -5.28 -38.92
CA GLU A 698 -0.91 -4.45 -39.70
C GLU A 698 -1.94 -5.26 -40.50
N THR A 699 -1.54 -6.40 -41.08
CA THR A 699 -2.44 -7.22 -41.92
C THR A 699 -3.08 -8.39 -41.18
N HIS A 700 -2.35 -9.00 -40.24
CA HIS A 700 -2.82 -10.17 -39.48
C HIS A 700 -3.72 -9.79 -38.31
N PHE A 701 -3.45 -8.65 -37.66
CA PHE A 701 -4.21 -8.14 -36.51
C PHE A 701 -4.60 -6.66 -36.73
N PRO A 702 -5.42 -6.36 -37.74
CA PRO A 702 -5.70 -4.98 -38.15
C PRO A 702 -6.35 -4.14 -37.05
N GLU A 703 -7.22 -4.73 -36.22
CA GLU A 703 -7.86 -4.03 -35.10
C GLU A 703 -6.84 -3.60 -34.03
N ILE A 704 -5.89 -4.49 -33.71
CA ILE A 704 -4.79 -4.22 -32.78
C ILE A 704 -3.91 -3.10 -33.32
N TYR A 705 -3.45 -3.23 -34.57
CA TYR A 705 -2.61 -2.22 -35.22
C TYR A 705 -3.27 -0.85 -35.30
N MET A 706 -4.53 -0.78 -35.72
CA MET A 706 -5.27 0.48 -35.84
C MET A 706 -5.50 1.14 -34.47
N THR A 707 -5.74 0.33 -33.43
CA THR A 707 -5.85 0.83 -32.06
C THR A 707 -4.52 1.42 -31.58
N MET A 708 -3.40 0.70 -31.77
CA MET A 708 -2.07 1.20 -31.42
C MET A 708 -1.73 2.49 -32.16
N LYS A 709 -2.10 2.58 -33.44
CA LYS A 709 -1.89 3.76 -34.26
C LYS A 709 -2.68 4.96 -33.76
N ALA A 710 -3.94 4.75 -33.37
CA ALA A 710 -4.77 5.79 -32.77
C ALA A 710 -4.17 6.29 -31.44
N TRP A 711 -3.70 5.40 -30.57
CA TRP A 711 -3.02 5.80 -29.33
C TRP A 711 -1.71 6.54 -29.59
N ALA A 712 -0.92 6.11 -30.57
CA ALA A 712 0.28 6.82 -30.99
C ALA A 712 -0.05 8.25 -31.47
N GLN A 713 -1.11 8.40 -32.27
CA GLN A 713 -1.57 9.71 -32.74
C GLN A 713 -2.01 10.61 -31.58
N GLU A 714 -2.79 10.06 -30.64
CA GLU A 714 -3.21 10.79 -29.44
C GLU A 714 -2.00 11.25 -28.63
N LEU A 715 -1.06 10.34 -28.32
CA LEU A 715 0.12 10.66 -27.51
C LEU A 715 0.99 11.75 -28.15
N ILE A 716 1.29 11.62 -29.44
CA ILE A 716 2.21 12.54 -30.13
C ILE A 716 1.53 13.87 -30.46
N TYR A 717 0.37 13.84 -31.11
CA TYR A 717 -0.25 15.04 -31.68
C TYR A 717 -1.19 15.75 -30.70
N GLU A 718 -1.89 15.03 -29.81
CA GLU A 718 -2.83 15.66 -28.87
C GLU A 718 -2.19 15.93 -27.51
N LYS A 719 -1.38 15.01 -27.00
CA LYS A 719 -0.71 15.15 -25.69
C LYS A 719 0.70 15.74 -25.78
N GLY A 720 1.21 15.97 -26.99
CA GLY A 720 2.50 16.62 -27.24
C GLY A 720 3.71 15.80 -26.78
N TRP A 721 3.61 14.48 -26.74
CA TRP A 721 4.75 13.63 -26.41
C TRP A 721 5.77 13.62 -27.55
N SER A 722 7.05 13.56 -27.22
CA SER A 722 8.11 13.21 -28.16
C SER A 722 7.85 11.82 -28.76
N PRO A 723 8.46 11.45 -29.90
CA PRO A 723 8.39 10.08 -30.42
C PRO A 723 8.65 9.02 -29.34
N GLN A 724 7.75 8.05 -29.23
CA GLN A 724 7.77 7.02 -28.18
C GLN A 724 8.14 5.63 -28.68
N GLU A 725 8.83 4.89 -27.83
CA GLU A 725 8.97 3.44 -27.83
C GLU A 725 8.03 2.87 -26.76
N ILE A 726 7.14 1.97 -27.16
CA ILE A 726 6.06 1.46 -26.34
C ILE A 726 6.04 -0.08 -26.40
N GLU A 727 6.04 -0.70 -25.24
CA GLU A 727 5.82 -2.15 -25.10
C GLU A 727 4.33 -2.45 -24.95
N PHE A 728 3.87 -3.46 -25.66
CA PHE A 728 2.47 -3.86 -25.68
C PHE A 728 2.31 -5.38 -25.64
N THR A 729 1.14 -5.82 -25.18
CA THR A 729 0.72 -7.22 -25.20
C THR A 729 -0.77 -7.28 -25.53
N PHE A 730 -1.17 -8.26 -26.34
CA PHE A 730 -2.56 -8.58 -26.59
C PHE A 730 -2.84 -10.06 -26.29
N GLU A 731 -3.88 -10.34 -25.52
CA GLU A 731 -4.27 -11.72 -25.18
C GLU A 731 -5.20 -12.34 -26.24
N SER A 732 -5.78 -11.50 -27.09
CA SER A 732 -6.65 -11.89 -28.20
C SER A 732 -6.62 -10.80 -29.30
N PRO A 733 -7.20 -11.05 -30.49
CA PRO A 733 -7.12 -10.12 -31.61
C PRO A 733 -8.04 -8.88 -31.46
N VAL A 734 -8.74 -8.71 -30.33
CA VAL A 734 -9.68 -7.60 -30.10
C VAL A 734 -9.10 -6.49 -29.24
N LYS A 735 -9.56 -5.24 -29.45
CA LYS A 735 -9.07 -4.04 -28.77
C LYS A 735 -9.08 -4.10 -27.24
N LYS A 736 -10.12 -4.73 -26.64
CA LYS A 736 -10.27 -4.78 -25.18
C LYS A 736 -9.18 -5.58 -24.46
N ASP A 737 -8.54 -6.49 -25.19
CA ASP A 737 -7.51 -7.38 -24.65
C ASP A 737 -6.10 -6.91 -25.05
N LEU A 738 -5.97 -5.66 -25.55
CA LEU A 738 -4.72 -4.99 -25.88
C LEU A 738 -4.31 -4.05 -24.74
N TYR A 739 -3.07 -4.20 -24.29
CA TYR A 739 -2.53 -3.50 -23.14
C TYR A 739 -1.22 -2.80 -23.49
N LEU A 740 -1.03 -1.60 -22.94
CA LEU A 740 0.25 -0.89 -22.92
C LEU A 740 0.98 -1.21 -21.61
N LEU A 741 2.17 -1.78 -21.71
CA LEU A 741 2.94 -2.21 -20.55
C LEU A 741 3.85 -1.10 -20.03
N GLN A 742 4.61 -0.47 -20.93
CA GLN A 742 5.48 0.66 -20.61
C GLN A 742 5.72 1.52 -21.84
N GLY A 743 6.06 2.79 -21.63
CA GLY A 743 6.46 3.72 -22.69
C GLY A 743 7.68 4.52 -22.29
N ARG A 744 8.52 4.88 -23.25
CA ARG A 744 9.65 5.80 -23.06
C ARG A 744 9.94 6.59 -24.33
N ASP A 745 10.61 7.73 -24.16
CA ASP A 745 11.09 8.51 -25.28
C ASP A 745 12.05 7.71 -26.15
N MET A 746 11.85 7.80 -27.47
CA MET A 746 12.78 7.25 -28.45
C MET A 746 14.07 8.06 -28.46
N SER A 747 15.21 7.37 -28.53
CA SER A 747 16.46 8.00 -28.92
C SER A 747 16.42 8.28 -30.43
N MET A 748 15.99 9.49 -30.82
CA MET A 748 15.98 9.91 -32.23
C MET A 748 17.42 10.05 -32.75
N ARG A 749 17.70 9.52 -33.95
CA ARG A 749 19.02 9.67 -34.58
C ARG A 749 19.24 11.12 -35.04
N GLU A 750 20.43 11.66 -34.73
CA GLU A 750 20.95 12.86 -35.38
C GLU A 750 21.21 12.60 -36.86
N ARG A 751 20.97 13.58 -37.73
CA ARG A 751 21.38 13.54 -39.15
C ARG A 751 22.91 13.67 -39.25
N LYS A 752 23.66 12.65 -38.84
CA LYS A 752 25.11 12.58 -39.07
C LYS A 752 25.39 12.08 -40.49
N LYS A 753 26.44 12.63 -41.12
CA LYS A 753 27.01 12.02 -42.33
C LYS A 753 27.58 10.66 -41.93
N VAL A 754 26.96 9.60 -42.43
CA VAL A 754 27.39 8.23 -42.16
C VAL A 754 28.12 7.73 -43.39
N PHE A 755 29.11 6.87 -43.22
CA PHE A 755 29.79 6.28 -44.35
C PHE A 755 28.91 5.26 -45.11
N THR A 756 29.14 5.09 -46.40
CA THR A 756 28.52 4.09 -47.29
C THR A 756 29.58 3.29 -48.02
N PHE A 757 29.29 2.04 -48.37
CA PHE A 757 30.22 1.24 -49.17
C PHE A 757 30.30 1.76 -50.60
N ASP A 758 31.51 1.73 -51.16
CA ASP A 758 31.76 1.96 -52.58
C ASP A 758 31.33 0.70 -53.36
N LEU A 759 30.27 0.81 -54.16
CA LEU A 759 29.68 -0.31 -54.89
C LEU A 759 30.28 -0.52 -56.28
N ASP A 760 31.31 0.24 -56.66
CA ASP A 760 32.01 0.14 -57.96
C ASP A 760 32.88 -1.13 -58.04
N GLY A 761 32.21 -2.29 -58.22
CA GLY A 761 32.78 -3.56 -58.64
C GLY A 761 32.89 -4.64 -57.56
N LYS A 762 32.10 -5.72 -57.72
CA LYS A 762 32.04 -6.99 -56.93
C LYS A 762 31.07 -7.03 -55.74
N THR A 763 29.79 -6.75 -55.95
CA THR A 763 28.79 -6.63 -54.87
C THR A 763 27.98 -7.89 -54.55
N LYS A 764 27.77 -8.83 -55.49
CA LYS A 764 27.04 -10.09 -55.21
C LYS A 764 27.93 -11.23 -54.71
N GLU A 765 29.16 -11.37 -55.20
CA GLU A 765 30.04 -12.48 -54.82
C GLU A 765 30.61 -12.34 -53.40
N ASN A 766 30.66 -11.12 -52.86
CA ASN A 766 31.18 -10.84 -51.53
C ASN A 766 30.09 -10.66 -50.46
N LEU A 767 28.82 -10.57 -50.85
CA LEU A 767 27.72 -10.45 -49.90
C LEU A 767 27.58 -11.79 -49.16
N LEU A 768 27.87 -11.77 -47.87
CA LEU A 768 27.76 -12.96 -47.01
C LEU A 768 26.34 -13.15 -46.52
N GLY A 769 25.62 -12.07 -46.24
CA GLY A 769 24.28 -12.15 -45.69
C GLY A 769 23.69 -10.77 -45.44
N HIS A 770 22.47 -10.76 -44.93
CA HIS A 770 21.73 -9.56 -44.59
C HIS A 770 21.02 -9.75 -43.25
N GLY A 771 21.15 -8.77 -42.36
CA GLY A 771 20.43 -8.68 -41.10
C GLY A 771 19.66 -7.36 -41.01
N ILE A 772 19.29 -6.96 -39.80
CA ILE A 772 18.59 -5.71 -39.51
C ILE A 772 19.63 -4.65 -39.11
N GLY A 773 19.77 -3.58 -39.91
CA GLY A 773 20.62 -2.44 -39.59
C GLY A 773 20.04 -1.57 -38.46
N VAL A 774 20.76 -1.41 -37.35
CA VAL A 774 20.28 -0.75 -36.13
C VAL A 774 20.89 0.62 -35.90
N SER A 775 22.20 0.79 -36.08
CA SER A 775 22.96 2.03 -35.80
C SER A 775 24.25 2.08 -36.63
N GLY A 776 24.74 3.27 -36.97
CA GLY A 776 25.93 3.45 -37.82
C GLY A 776 25.65 3.24 -39.32
N GLY A 777 26.73 3.06 -40.09
CA GLY A 777 26.70 2.81 -41.54
C GLY A 777 27.84 1.89 -41.95
N ALA A 778 28.42 2.08 -43.12
CA ALA A 778 29.49 1.21 -43.61
C ALA A 778 30.75 1.25 -42.73
N MET A 779 31.17 0.08 -42.27
CA MET A 779 32.36 -0.15 -41.45
C MET A 779 33.07 -1.41 -41.93
N SER A 780 34.41 -1.37 -41.97
CA SER A 780 35.27 -2.50 -42.32
C SER A 780 36.29 -2.68 -41.20
N GLY A 781 36.40 -3.89 -40.65
CA GLY A 781 37.19 -4.14 -39.45
C GLY A 781 37.54 -5.60 -39.23
N ARG A 782 38.21 -5.90 -38.12
CA ARG A 782 38.57 -7.26 -37.70
C ARG A 782 37.50 -7.86 -36.79
N ILE A 783 37.23 -9.15 -36.97
CA ILE A 783 36.31 -9.92 -36.13
C ILE A 783 36.97 -10.18 -34.76
N VAL A 784 36.23 -9.95 -33.69
CA VAL A 784 36.64 -10.26 -32.31
C VAL A 784 35.47 -10.92 -31.55
N PHE A 785 35.80 -11.77 -30.57
CA PHE A 785 34.83 -12.49 -29.76
C PHE A 785 34.99 -12.25 -28.25
N SER A 786 36.06 -11.63 -27.77
CA SER A 786 36.19 -11.31 -26.34
C SER A 786 36.93 -10.01 -26.06
N LEU A 787 36.76 -9.48 -24.85
CA LEU A 787 37.45 -8.27 -24.40
C LEU A 787 38.98 -8.39 -24.49
N GLN A 788 39.52 -9.58 -24.16
CA GLN A 788 40.96 -9.85 -24.28
C GLN A 788 41.47 -9.72 -25.72
N GLU A 789 40.65 -10.09 -26.71
CA GLU A 789 41.00 -9.93 -28.13
C GLU A 789 40.90 -8.48 -28.56
N ILE A 790 39.90 -7.75 -28.05
CA ILE A 790 39.77 -6.31 -28.28
C ILE A 790 41.02 -5.60 -27.77
N ASP A 791 41.42 -5.81 -26.52
CA ASP A 791 42.60 -5.17 -25.92
C ASP A 791 43.89 -5.50 -26.68
N LYS A 792 44.03 -6.76 -27.10
CA LYS A 792 45.15 -7.20 -27.93
C LYS A 792 45.20 -6.43 -29.26
N TRP A 793 44.12 -6.43 -30.03
CA TRP A 793 44.09 -5.77 -31.33
C TRP A 793 44.18 -4.25 -31.24
N ARG A 794 43.66 -3.63 -30.17
CA ARG A 794 43.88 -2.20 -29.91
C ARG A 794 45.34 -1.85 -29.67
N THR A 795 46.14 -2.81 -29.18
CA THR A 795 47.59 -2.63 -28.98
C THR A 795 48.38 -2.89 -30.26
N GLU A 796 48.01 -3.93 -31.02
CA GLU A 796 48.70 -4.31 -32.26
C GLU A 796 48.35 -3.41 -33.46
N GLU A 797 47.08 -3.01 -33.59
CA GLU A 797 46.54 -2.21 -34.68
C GLU A 797 45.53 -1.17 -34.16
N PRO A 798 45.99 -0.06 -33.55
CA PRO A 798 45.12 0.90 -32.85
C PRO A 798 44.09 1.58 -33.76
N ASP A 799 44.40 1.75 -35.04
CA ASP A 799 43.53 2.41 -36.02
C ASP A 799 42.53 1.45 -36.70
N THR A 800 42.66 0.14 -36.47
CA THR A 800 41.77 -0.85 -37.08
C THR A 800 40.45 -0.92 -36.33
N SER A 801 39.34 -0.83 -37.06
CA SER A 801 38.01 -1.01 -36.48
C SER A 801 37.80 -2.46 -36.05
N LEU A 802 37.15 -2.68 -34.90
CA LEU A 802 36.88 -3.99 -34.34
C LEU A 802 35.38 -4.29 -34.34
N ILE A 803 35.00 -5.44 -34.91
CA ILE A 803 33.62 -5.89 -35.03
C ILE A 803 33.42 -7.07 -34.07
N LEU A 804 32.67 -6.84 -33.00
CA LEU A 804 32.26 -7.87 -32.06
C LEU A 804 31.23 -8.77 -32.72
N VAL A 805 31.52 -10.07 -32.81
CA VAL A 805 30.60 -11.07 -33.35
C VAL A 805 30.07 -11.94 -32.21
N ARG A 806 28.74 -12.10 -32.17
CA ARG A 806 28.01 -12.79 -31.11
C ARG A 806 26.89 -13.66 -31.68
N GLY A 807 26.54 -14.76 -31.02
CA GLY A 807 25.34 -15.53 -31.38
C GLY A 807 24.07 -14.73 -31.08
N ASP A 808 23.99 -14.25 -29.86
CA ASP A 808 23.04 -13.30 -29.31
C ASP A 808 23.80 -12.43 -28.33
N THR A 809 23.28 -11.24 -28.03
CA THR A 809 23.98 -10.29 -27.16
C THR A 809 23.15 -10.09 -25.92
N VAL A 810 23.74 -10.48 -24.80
CA VAL A 810 23.14 -10.35 -23.48
C VAL A 810 23.61 -9.04 -22.86
N PRO A 811 22.86 -8.46 -21.91
CA PRO A 811 23.28 -7.26 -21.20
C PRO A 811 24.66 -7.35 -20.53
N ASP A 812 25.15 -8.57 -20.27
CA ASP A 812 26.46 -8.83 -19.68
C ASP A 812 27.63 -8.45 -20.61
N ASP A 813 27.41 -8.39 -21.93
CA ASP A 813 28.40 -7.99 -22.95
C ASP A 813 28.67 -6.47 -22.99
N ILE A 814 28.15 -5.68 -22.06
CA ILE A 814 28.23 -4.21 -22.11
C ILE A 814 29.68 -3.69 -22.22
N ARG A 815 30.64 -4.41 -21.64
CA ARG A 815 32.07 -4.04 -21.69
C ARG A 815 32.65 -4.26 -23.08
N GLU A 816 32.36 -5.41 -23.67
CA GLU A 816 32.78 -5.81 -25.00
C GLU A 816 32.15 -4.90 -26.05
N ILE A 817 30.85 -4.62 -25.95
CA ILE A 817 30.13 -3.71 -26.85
C ILE A 817 30.70 -2.29 -26.76
N TYR A 818 31.03 -1.82 -25.55
CA TYR A 818 31.64 -0.50 -25.37
C TYR A 818 33.05 -0.42 -25.97
N ALA A 819 33.84 -1.47 -25.86
CA ALA A 819 35.22 -1.52 -26.35
C ALA A 819 35.34 -1.73 -27.88
N ALA A 820 34.37 -2.42 -28.49
CA ALA A 820 34.30 -2.63 -29.94
C ALA A 820 33.78 -1.40 -30.71
N ASP A 821 33.99 -1.33 -32.02
CA ASP A 821 33.47 -0.26 -32.89
C ASP A 821 32.17 -0.66 -33.59
N GLY A 822 32.05 -1.95 -33.90
CA GLY A 822 30.88 -2.57 -34.50
C GLY A 822 30.37 -3.79 -33.73
N LEU A 823 29.09 -4.09 -33.90
CA LEU A 823 28.42 -5.27 -33.36
C LEU A 823 27.67 -5.99 -34.46
N LEU A 824 27.91 -7.30 -34.59
CA LEU A 824 27.19 -8.19 -35.48
C LEU A 824 26.66 -9.40 -34.71
N THR A 825 25.35 -9.64 -34.79
CA THR A 825 24.69 -10.75 -34.08
C THR A 825 23.87 -11.63 -35.00
N ALA A 826 23.82 -12.93 -34.70
CA ALA A 826 23.05 -13.90 -35.48
C ALA A 826 21.53 -13.77 -35.24
N ARG A 827 21.15 -13.43 -34.00
CA ARG A 827 19.76 -13.27 -33.57
C ARG A 827 19.50 -11.87 -33.02
N GLY A 828 18.23 -11.49 -32.92
CA GLY A 828 17.79 -10.20 -32.38
C GLY A 828 17.08 -9.32 -33.40
N GLY A 829 16.13 -8.53 -32.88
CA GLY A 829 15.40 -7.50 -33.64
C GLY A 829 15.94 -6.09 -33.37
N VAL A 830 15.34 -5.08 -34.01
CA VAL A 830 15.69 -3.66 -33.79
C VAL A 830 15.38 -3.20 -32.36
N THR A 831 14.51 -3.91 -31.65
CA THR A 831 14.14 -3.65 -30.25
C THR A 831 14.92 -4.51 -29.24
N SER A 832 15.90 -5.31 -29.68
CA SER A 832 16.69 -6.16 -28.77
C SER A 832 17.57 -5.32 -27.84
N HIS A 833 17.93 -5.86 -26.66
CA HIS A 833 18.80 -5.18 -25.70
C HIS A 833 20.10 -4.70 -26.34
N ALA A 834 20.70 -5.56 -27.15
CA ALA A 834 21.90 -5.28 -27.91
C ALA A 834 21.76 -4.12 -28.88
N ALA A 835 20.67 -4.12 -29.66
CA ALA A 835 20.37 -3.07 -30.61
C ALA A 835 20.24 -1.72 -29.89
N VAL A 836 19.49 -1.68 -28.78
CA VAL A 836 19.26 -0.47 -27.99
C VAL A 836 20.57 0.03 -27.34
N VAL A 837 21.39 -0.87 -26.80
CA VAL A 837 22.68 -0.54 -26.17
C VAL A 837 23.68 -0.03 -27.20
N ALA A 838 23.87 -0.75 -28.31
CA ALA A 838 24.78 -0.37 -29.38
C ALA A 838 24.40 0.98 -29.99
N HIS A 839 23.10 1.23 -30.17
CA HIS A 839 22.59 2.53 -30.62
C HIS A 839 22.96 3.65 -29.65
N ARG A 840 22.71 3.48 -28.34
CA ARG A 840 23.04 4.49 -27.32
C ARG A 840 24.55 4.76 -27.20
N LEU A 841 25.37 3.74 -27.42
CA LEU A 841 26.83 3.85 -27.42
C LEU A 841 27.40 4.33 -28.77
N GLY A 842 26.56 4.59 -29.77
CA GLY A 842 26.98 5.09 -31.09
C GLY A 842 27.78 4.08 -31.92
N LYS A 843 27.60 2.77 -31.69
CA LYS A 843 28.31 1.70 -32.38
C LYS A 843 27.66 1.35 -33.71
N THR A 844 28.42 0.85 -34.68
CA THR A 844 27.84 0.33 -35.94
C THR A 844 27.24 -1.05 -35.68
N CYS A 845 25.95 -1.25 -35.89
CA CYS A 845 25.26 -2.44 -35.42
C CYS A 845 24.34 -3.06 -36.48
N VAL A 846 24.54 -4.37 -36.69
CA VAL A 846 23.66 -5.23 -37.49
C VAL A 846 23.24 -6.41 -36.61
N VAL A 847 21.94 -6.67 -36.52
CA VAL A 847 21.38 -7.75 -35.69
C VAL A 847 20.54 -8.72 -36.50
N GLY A 848 20.34 -9.94 -36.00
CA GLY A 848 19.45 -10.90 -36.65
C GLY A 848 19.95 -11.39 -38.01
N CYS A 849 21.27 -11.52 -38.20
CA CYS A 849 21.84 -12.09 -39.41
C CYS A 849 21.66 -13.62 -39.41
N GLY A 850 20.53 -14.10 -39.95
CA GLY A 850 20.07 -15.48 -39.75
C GLY A 850 20.96 -16.60 -40.31
N ASN A 851 21.87 -16.28 -41.24
CA ASN A 851 22.84 -17.24 -41.78
C ASN A 851 24.20 -17.21 -41.07
N LEU A 852 24.35 -16.36 -40.05
CA LEU A 852 25.50 -16.35 -39.15
C LEU A 852 25.35 -17.45 -38.08
N ILE A 853 26.31 -18.35 -37.99
CA ILE A 853 26.44 -19.28 -36.87
C ILE A 853 27.74 -18.91 -36.14
N CYS A 854 27.61 -18.40 -34.93
CA CYS A 854 28.72 -17.98 -34.08
C CYS A 854 29.05 -19.04 -33.05
N ASN A 855 30.34 -19.36 -32.88
CA ASN A 855 30.85 -20.18 -31.78
C ASN A 855 31.92 -19.39 -31.03
N GLU A 856 31.50 -18.76 -29.95
CA GLU A 856 32.31 -17.85 -29.15
C GLU A 856 33.44 -18.57 -28.41
N ALA A 857 33.16 -19.76 -27.88
CA ALA A 857 34.14 -20.60 -27.21
C ALA A 857 35.27 -21.03 -28.17
N ALA A 858 34.92 -21.36 -29.41
CA ALA A 858 35.88 -21.72 -30.46
C ALA A 858 36.41 -20.52 -31.26
N LYS A 859 35.99 -19.29 -30.91
CA LYS A 859 36.42 -18.01 -31.51
C LYS A 859 36.34 -17.99 -33.04
N ASN A 860 35.23 -18.51 -33.56
CA ASN A 860 34.96 -18.54 -34.99
C ASN A 860 33.48 -18.32 -35.27
N CYS A 861 33.20 -17.88 -36.50
CA CYS A 861 31.85 -17.79 -37.00
C CYS A 861 31.79 -18.29 -38.44
N THR A 862 30.61 -18.73 -38.85
CA THR A 862 30.36 -19.23 -40.21
C THR A 862 29.20 -18.47 -40.82
N PHE A 863 29.35 -18.09 -42.09
CA PHE A 863 28.26 -17.66 -42.95
C PHE A 863 28.06 -18.74 -44.00
N ASP A 864 26.98 -19.50 -43.88
CA ASP A 864 26.71 -20.69 -44.70
C ASP A 864 27.87 -21.69 -44.69
N GLN A 865 28.74 -21.69 -45.72
CA GLN A 865 29.91 -22.58 -45.81
C GLN A 865 31.26 -21.89 -45.55
N VAL A 866 31.28 -20.58 -45.32
CA VAL A 866 32.51 -19.80 -45.17
C VAL A 866 32.85 -19.60 -43.70
N LEU A 867 33.99 -20.15 -43.26
CA LEU A 867 34.51 -20.02 -41.89
C LEU A 867 35.39 -18.78 -41.75
N PHE A 868 35.09 -17.97 -40.73
CA PHE A 868 35.90 -16.85 -40.27
C PHE A 868 36.43 -17.12 -38.86
N LYS A 869 37.67 -16.71 -38.61
CA LYS A 869 38.32 -16.78 -37.31
C LYS A 869 38.52 -15.37 -36.74
N SER A 870 38.80 -15.32 -35.44
CA SER A 870 39.24 -14.09 -34.79
C SER A 870 40.40 -13.44 -35.54
N GLY A 871 40.29 -12.13 -35.77
CA GLY A 871 41.22 -11.33 -36.55
C GLY A 871 40.93 -11.25 -38.05
N ASP A 872 40.06 -12.09 -38.61
CA ASP A 872 39.70 -11.98 -40.03
C ASP A 872 38.93 -10.69 -40.33
N HIS A 873 39.06 -10.19 -41.55
CA HIS A 873 38.40 -8.95 -41.97
C HIS A 873 36.95 -9.19 -42.41
N LEU A 874 36.07 -8.32 -41.94
CA LEU A 874 34.65 -8.30 -42.25
C LEU A 874 34.19 -6.86 -42.44
N SER A 875 33.19 -6.66 -43.30
CA SER A 875 32.56 -5.35 -43.47
C SER A 875 31.06 -5.44 -43.19
N ILE A 876 30.53 -4.49 -42.43
CA ILE A 876 29.11 -4.41 -42.07
C ILE A 876 28.54 -3.03 -42.38
N ASP A 877 27.29 -2.96 -42.82
CA ASP A 877 26.54 -1.70 -42.94
C ASP A 877 25.44 -1.63 -41.88
N GLY A 878 25.65 -0.80 -40.85
CA GLY A 878 24.67 -0.61 -39.77
C GLY A 878 23.40 0.17 -40.16
N ARG A 879 23.35 0.71 -41.38
CA ARG A 879 22.16 1.34 -41.95
C ARG A 879 21.38 0.36 -42.79
N GLU A 880 22.00 -0.33 -43.74
CA GLU A 880 21.30 -1.28 -44.63
C GLU A 880 21.08 -2.64 -43.98
N GLY A 881 22.01 -3.12 -43.15
CA GLY A 881 22.02 -4.48 -42.59
C GLY A 881 22.88 -5.47 -43.39
N SER A 882 23.58 -5.01 -44.42
CA SER A 882 24.40 -5.85 -45.30
C SER A 882 25.73 -6.25 -44.66
N VAL A 883 26.14 -7.51 -44.85
CA VAL A 883 27.42 -8.06 -44.35
C VAL A 883 28.24 -8.57 -45.53
N TYR A 884 29.48 -8.11 -45.66
CA TYR A 884 30.38 -8.43 -46.77
C TYR A 884 31.68 -9.08 -46.30
N ARG A 885 32.20 -9.97 -47.15
CA ARG A 885 33.50 -10.62 -46.96
C ARG A 885 34.65 -9.64 -47.19
N GLY A 886 35.60 -9.62 -46.27
CA GLY A 886 36.85 -8.86 -46.40
C GLY A 886 36.66 -7.37 -46.14
N LEU A 887 37.61 -6.56 -46.63
CA LEU A 887 37.61 -5.11 -46.51
C LEU A 887 36.93 -4.47 -47.72
N MET A 888 35.73 -3.93 -47.51
CA MET A 888 35.06 -3.07 -48.49
C MET A 888 35.62 -1.65 -48.40
N ARG A 889 35.70 -0.96 -49.53
CA ARG A 889 36.06 0.46 -49.56
C ARG A 889 34.88 1.29 -49.07
N ILE A 890 35.17 2.26 -48.23
CA ILE A 890 34.18 3.09 -47.53
C ILE A 890 34.30 4.51 -48.04
N ASN A 891 33.18 5.13 -48.43
CA ASN A 891 33.10 6.52 -48.85
C ASN A 891 32.26 7.33 -47.84
N PRO A 892 32.65 8.56 -47.48
CA PRO A 892 31.77 9.45 -46.72
C PRO A 892 30.55 9.82 -47.58
N ALA A 893 29.33 9.61 -47.04
CA ALA A 893 28.09 9.93 -47.74
C ALA A 893 27.81 11.43 -47.85
#